data_AF-A0A067TQ06-F1
#
_entry.id   AF-A0A067TQ06-F1
#
_cell.length_a   1.000
_cell.length_b   1.000
_cell.length_c   1.000
_cell.angle_alpha   90.00
_cell.angle_beta   90.00
_cell.angle_gamma   90.00
#
_symmetry.space_group_name_H-M   'P 1'
#
loop_
_entity.id
_entity.type
_entity.pdbx_description
1 polymer ?
#
loop_
_entity_poly.entity_id
_entity_poly.type
_entity_poly.pdbx_seq_one_letter_code
_entity_poly.pdbx_strand_id
1 'polypeptide(L)'
;MVDQALNRVIGYGATVDEISMLIRRGQFGMDGLCCWLEKCVSTLRIEEVLLENKVNRLVEAMRLAIAVSRENIPRIKSLMAAAQRAGASVFSILDRIKRAAQRTYSPKGYEEAEYQLSYLIYKIGGRAAANIAHRALGIPSIDTSKEHVATSPLISSSRFPTAAELIANVLTCFGNNSQDPTSTIAPATRRITKGMTMQVNELKIQERLRWDPTSNHILGVCREHTSDREYPLSLEFRAMHQADVLLTGLQSNKVHLATEATVIGASILSVNPNEYTTKAFAISGIYNMGSDGDSCRRRALINITLIRKLNPSSPIYPLLSPLSLLNLSVGDDDITCDFDWKHVFKRFRNTDLRIKGFSVDGVAITTSVIKSHLVEEGMSPSAADVLLAPNDRQDVILMIKLLHAIALLSPLESSSRPLHQSSRRVLCLVGRIYFNLLTAYLDVNLSLNEQLVRLSTAAHLILAIYHTDKGEFIPVQTCFDVMCMIKNIYFSVAKTQVDDPAGSFWIILLGTDGLEKVFGQVRTMVGNDTHADQLQLTNRIDGAVQCVKILENHPEWGGQSRRLTLKPLSSNPDEISSAYDHISPKSWRGDVRVQNVVLAGCWSSGRREAEKRLQEAQLAPPFSDMESKGGKKVHKATILRLYSNPFAVSDSKDRLKRVRGFSQYDESAREASISLLASDMDSPETDDKIHVQDPALILLRCNKKWSGAFEARSTFQNAEGRWVEPINPGIQLASRGQNTGKDTYTFRSSELRGIAFILQQRLAGDFHRLPEVPQTPSFPYRSVEGHACFVCEKNVDGDINDEVDLDTCRACRNRKVVLSSLSGPALVAHMGAHILHDVRLKDAVGPCGFCLNEGTLCTIKLITNSKGSRIDMKDSRCPSLRKITIKSAAKYSKESPCTNHPLACPLCPKSSPAVWKYNLSSHITSHHPTANVDLYKDSFKLASEEITLMKGIYQTVPRTSKKKNQTASLPISDGHSTRMALCEINGDDSETNEPEFSEEEVDEDEELQESDDLPPADTRILSEIPASQMQGLTEDIEPSRLRKRRLADDDGIQNVCEDDGCGADIAERDLLRCDAPGCALTYHLSCQGLFEKPTGGWFCDDECKKNAGFRGGSGRKRRRRGEK
;
A
#
# COMPACT_ATOMS: atom_id res chain seq x y z
N MET A 1 39.97 54.18 17.79
CA MET A 1 40.48 53.37 16.66
C MET A 1 39.43 53.41 15.56
N VAL A 2 39.72 54.12 14.47
CA VAL A 2 38.81 54.24 13.31
C VAL A 2 38.87 52.94 12.50
N ASP A 3 37.72 52.43 12.09
CA ASP A 3 37.53 51.18 11.35
C ASP A 3 38.41 51.12 10.08
N GLN A 4 39.29 50.12 10.00
CA GLN A 4 40.24 49.93 8.89
C GLN A 4 39.54 49.69 7.54
N ALA A 5 38.31 49.16 7.53
CA ALA A 5 37.54 48.99 6.30
C ALA A 5 36.97 50.33 5.82
N LEU A 6 36.51 51.19 6.74
CA LEU A 6 35.99 52.51 6.39
C LEU A 6 37.09 53.43 5.85
N ASN A 7 38.28 53.38 6.47
CA ASN A 7 39.46 54.13 5.99
C ASN A 7 39.97 53.66 4.62
N ARG A 8 39.72 52.39 4.23
CA ARG A 8 40.04 51.89 2.88
C ARG A 8 39.09 52.39 1.80
N VAL A 9 37.85 52.76 2.15
CA VAL A 9 36.80 53.11 1.17
C VAL A 9 36.61 54.63 1.06
N ILE A 10 36.77 55.38 2.16
CA ILE A 10 36.52 56.84 2.23
C ILE A 10 37.49 57.57 3.19
N GLY A 11 38.69 57.04 3.43
CA GLY A 11 39.67 57.60 4.37
C GLY A 11 40.41 58.85 3.87
N TYR A 12 41.26 59.41 4.75
CA TYR A 12 41.94 60.71 4.67
C TYR A 12 42.76 61.06 3.39
N GLY A 13 42.89 60.13 2.43
CA GLY A 13 43.61 60.34 1.17
C GLY A 13 42.79 60.06 -0.10
N ALA A 14 41.53 59.62 0.02
CA ALA A 14 40.66 59.39 -1.13
C ALA A 14 40.14 60.72 -1.69
N THR A 15 40.33 60.94 -2.98
CA THR A 15 39.85 62.16 -3.65
C THR A 15 38.33 62.12 -3.81
N VAL A 16 37.70 63.30 -3.89
CA VAL A 16 36.25 63.40 -4.05
C VAL A 16 35.76 62.64 -5.29
N ASP A 17 36.57 62.59 -6.35
CA ASP A 17 36.28 61.88 -7.61
C ASP A 17 36.29 60.35 -7.46
N GLU A 18 37.20 59.79 -6.66
CA GLU A 18 37.26 58.35 -6.38
C GLU A 18 36.08 57.88 -5.53
N ILE A 19 35.70 58.66 -4.51
CA ILE A 19 34.52 58.38 -3.66
C ILE A 19 33.23 58.51 -4.49
N SER A 20 33.21 59.48 -5.39
CA SER A 20 32.13 59.79 -6.33
C SER A 20 31.73 58.62 -7.24
N MET A 21 32.69 57.76 -7.61
CA MET A 21 32.49 56.59 -8.48
C MET A 21 31.89 55.38 -7.74
N LEU A 22 32.00 55.34 -6.41
CA LEU A 22 31.46 54.26 -5.57
C LEU A 22 30.00 54.51 -5.16
N ILE A 23 29.49 55.73 -5.37
CA ILE A 23 28.16 56.16 -4.97
C ILE A 23 27.19 56.02 -6.15
N ARG A 24 26.01 55.41 -5.92
CA ARG A 24 24.99 55.24 -6.95
C ARG A 24 24.33 56.59 -7.29
N ARG A 25 24.61 57.09 -8.50
CA ARG A 25 24.13 58.36 -9.06
C ARG A 25 22.85 58.21 -9.90
N GLY A 26 22.09 59.29 -10.07
CA GLY A 26 20.83 59.34 -10.83
C GLY A 26 19.63 59.93 -10.08
N GLN A 27 18.52 60.16 -10.79
CA GLN A 27 17.32 60.85 -10.27
C GLN A 27 16.66 60.19 -9.05
N PHE A 28 16.90 58.89 -8.85
CA PHE A 28 16.42 58.11 -7.70
C PHE A 28 17.55 57.67 -6.75
N GLY A 29 18.77 58.19 -6.96
CA GLY A 29 19.97 57.90 -6.16
C GLY A 29 20.40 59.11 -5.32
N MET A 30 21.71 59.23 -5.06
CA MET A 30 22.24 60.33 -4.23
C MET A 30 22.07 61.71 -4.88
N ASP A 31 22.06 61.82 -6.21
CA ASP A 31 21.83 63.09 -6.89
C ASP A 31 20.40 63.62 -6.67
N GLY A 32 19.42 62.71 -6.67
CA GLY A 32 18.03 63.05 -6.33
C GLY A 32 17.88 63.48 -4.86
N LEU A 33 18.58 62.81 -3.94
CA LEU A 33 18.58 63.16 -2.52
C LEU A 33 19.27 64.50 -2.26
N CYS A 34 20.43 64.75 -2.86
CA CYS A 34 21.14 66.03 -2.77
C CYS A 34 20.31 67.16 -3.36
N CYS A 35 19.71 66.99 -4.55
CA CYS A 35 18.84 67.99 -5.16
C CYS A 35 17.59 68.29 -4.29
N TRP A 36 17.04 67.25 -3.62
CA TRP A 36 15.94 67.44 -2.68
C TRP A 36 16.35 68.21 -1.42
N LEU A 37 17.48 67.85 -0.81
CA LEU A 37 18.04 68.55 0.36
C LEU A 37 18.37 70.01 0.01
N GLU A 38 18.98 70.22 -1.16
CA GLU A 38 19.33 71.54 -1.67
C GLU A 38 18.07 72.38 -1.93
N LYS A 39 17.00 71.82 -2.51
CA LYS A 39 15.69 72.49 -2.59
C LYS A 39 15.08 72.81 -1.21
N CYS A 40 15.22 71.90 -0.24
CA CYS A 40 14.71 72.13 1.11
C CYS A 40 15.40 73.29 1.82
N VAL A 41 16.71 73.44 1.64
CA VAL A 41 17.49 74.52 2.26
C VAL A 41 17.39 75.82 1.46
N SER A 42 17.64 75.77 0.15
CA SER A 42 17.75 76.98 -0.69
C SER A 42 16.39 77.56 -1.09
N THR A 43 15.43 76.70 -1.46
CA THR A 43 14.14 77.14 -2.01
C THR A 43 13.08 77.25 -0.92
N LEU A 44 13.05 76.28 0.00
CA LEU A 44 12.07 76.26 1.10
C LEU A 44 12.56 76.92 2.39
N ARG A 45 13.83 77.37 2.45
CA ARG A 45 14.46 78.09 3.59
C ARG A 45 14.28 77.37 4.94
N ILE A 46 14.32 76.05 4.95
CA ILE A 46 14.21 75.26 6.18
C ILE A 46 15.55 75.32 6.91
N GLU A 47 15.55 75.74 8.18
CA GLU A 47 16.76 75.78 9.02
C GLU A 47 17.40 74.40 9.15
N GLU A 48 18.74 74.35 9.09
CA GLU A 48 19.54 73.12 9.07
C GLU A 48 19.25 72.21 10.28
N VAL A 49 19.02 72.79 11.46
CA VAL A 49 18.71 72.07 12.71
C VAL A 49 17.38 71.31 12.63
N LEU A 50 16.40 71.83 11.87
CA LEU A 50 15.12 71.15 11.63
C LEU A 50 15.23 70.05 10.57
N LEU A 51 16.23 70.16 9.68
CA LEU A 51 16.49 69.18 8.63
C LEU A 51 17.18 67.94 9.19
N GLU A 52 18.12 68.11 10.13
CA GLU A 52 18.88 67.02 10.76
C GLU A 52 17.97 65.93 11.36
N ASN A 53 16.95 66.33 12.12
CA ASN A 53 15.98 65.40 12.70
C ASN A 53 15.11 64.68 11.65
N LYS A 54 14.87 65.29 10.49
CA LYS A 54 14.08 64.70 9.40
C LYS A 54 14.93 63.78 8.52
N VAL A 55 16.20 64.12 8.30
CA VAL A 55 17.18 63.26 7.62
C VAL A 55 17.44 62.00 8.44
N ASN A 56 17.57 62.11 9.77
CA ASN A 56 17.64 60.94 10.65
C ASN A 56 16.41 60.02 10.50
N ARG A 57 15.19 60.58 10.40
CA ARG A 57 13.98 59.78 10.12
C ARG A 57 14.00 59.10 8.75
N LEU A 58 14.54 59.75 7.73
CA LEU A 58 14.68 59.19 6.39
C LEU A 58 15.70 58.04 6.36
N VAL A 59 16.84 58.21 7.04
CA VAL A 59 17.87 57.17 7.20
C VAL A 59 17.31 55.96 7.95
N GLU A 60 16.54 56.17 9.02
CA GLU A 60 15.86 55.09 9.74
C GLU A 60 14.79 54.39 8.86
N ALA A 61 14.05 55.13 8.04
CA ALA A 61 13.10 54.55 7.08
C ALA A 61 13.81 53.71 5.99
N MET A 62 14.98 54.16 5.51
CA MET A 62 15.82 53.41 4.58
C MET A 62 16.39 52.14 5.23
N ARG A 63 16.84 52.21 6.50
CA ARG A 63 17.27 51.04 7.28
C ARG A 63 16.14 50.04 7.48
N LEU A 64 14.91 50.50 7.76
CA LEU A 64 13.73 49.66 7.81
C LEU A 64 13.47 48.96 6.46
N ALA A 65 13.50 49.70 5.36
CA ALA A 65 13.30 49.12 4.02
C ALA A 65 14.35 48.04 3.70
N ILE A 66 15.61 48.27 4.09
CA ILE A 66 16.69 47.31 3.92
C ILE A 66 16.49 46.08 4.80
N ALA A 67 16.16 46.24 6.09
CA ALA A 67 15.93 45.13 7.01
C ALA A 67 14.73 44.26 6.57
N VAL A 68 13.63 44.88 6.14
CA VAL A 68 12.46 44.18 5.56
C VAL A 68 12.84 43.44 4.27
N SER A 69 13.76 43.98 3.47
CA SER A 69 14.19 43.37 2.21
C SER A 69 15.22 42.24 2.36
N ARG A 70 16.01 42.24 3.44
CA ARG A 70 17.15 41.32 3.63
C ARG A 70 16.90 40.21 4.65
N GLU A 71 16.13 40.48 5.70
CA GLU A 71 15.82 39.49 6.72
C GLU A 71 14.44 38.89 6.46
N ASN A 72 14.37 37.57 6.28
CA ASN A 72 13.10 36.85 6.22
C ASN A 72 12.49 36.80 7.62
N ILE A 73 11.89 37.90 8.08
CA ILE A 73 11.23 38.02 9.38
C ILE A 73 9.86 37.34 9.26
N PRO A 74 9.65 36.17 9.89
CA PRO A 74 8.37 35.48 9.81
C PRO A 74 7.27 36.38 10.37
N ARG A 75 6.14 36.47 9.66
CA ARG A 75 4.92 37.15 10.12
C ARG A 75 5.06 38.67 10.37
N ILE A 76 5.96 39.33 9.64
CA ILE A 76 6.13 40.79 9.70
C ILE A 76 4.81 41.55 9.44
N LYS A 77 3.97 41.03 8.52
CA LYS A 77 2.63 41.59 8.24
C LYS A 77 1.73 41.56 9.47
N SER A 78 1.65 40.43 10.17
CA SER A 78 0.85 40.26 11.39
C SER A 78 1.37 41.15 12.52
N LEU A 79 2.69 41.31 12.64
CA LEU A 79 3.31 42.24 13.59
C LEU A 79 2.91 43.68 13.31
N MET A 80 3.00 44.13 12.06
CA MET A 80 2.60 45.47 11.64
C MET A 80 1.11 45.70 11.88
N ALA A 81 0.25 44.75 11.51
CA ALA A 81 -1.19 44.85 11.71
C ALA A 81 -1.58 44.85 13.20
N ALA A 82 -0.93 44.05 14.04
CA ALA A 82 -1.15 44.05 15.49
C ALA A 82 -0.68 45.36 16.14
N ALA A 83 0.46 45.89 15.71
CA ALA A 83 0.99 47.14 16.21
C ALA A 83 0.13 48.34 15.76
N GLN A 84 -0.39 48.32 14.53
CA GLN A 84 -1.34 49.32 14.04
C GLN A 84 -2.67 49.29 14.79
N ARG A 85 -3.26 48.10 15.02
CA ARG A 85 -4.48 47.94 15.83
C ARG A 85 -4.29 48.42 17.27
N ALA A 86 -3.09 48.27 17.82
CA ALA A 86 -2.74 48.74 19.16
C ALA A 86 -2.40 50.25 19.21
N GLY A 87 -2.51 50.99 18.09
CA GLY A 87 -2.15 52.40 18.02
C GLY A 87 -0.66 52.67 18.29
N ALA A 88 0.21 51.68 18.04
CA ALA A 88 1.63 51.78 18.37
C ALA A 88 2.34 52.82 17.50
N SER A 89 3.20 53.63 18.12
CA SER A 89 4.05 54.58 17.40
C SER A 89 5.04 53.87 16.47
N VAL A 90 5.51 54.57 15.43
CA VAL A 90 6.50 54.04 14.48
C VAL A 90 7.73 53.47 15.20
N PHE A 91 8.21 54.13 16.26
CA PHE A 91 9.33 53.64 17.08
C PHE A 91 9.02 52.31 17.78
N SER A 92 7.80 52.12 18.28
CA SER A 92 7.38 50.86 18.91
C SER A 92 7.24 49.73 17.87
N ILE A 93 6.80 50.04 16.65
CA ILE A 93 6.77 49.09 15.54
C ILE A 93 8.19 48.64 15.18
N LEU A 94 9.13 49.58 15.06
CA LEU A 94 10.53 49.31 14.76
C LEU A 94 11.21 48.43 15.83
N ASP A 95 10.99 48.73 17.12
CA ASP A 95 11.50 47.92 18.22
C ASP A 95 10.92 46.49 18.20
N ARG A 96 9.62 46.33 17.91
CA ARG A 96 9.00 45.00 17.75
C ARG A 96 9.55 44.24 16.54
N ILE A 97 9.80 44.91 15.40
CA ILE A 97 10.41 44.31 14.22
C ILE A 97 11.84 43.85 14.54
N LYS A 98 12.64 44.68 15.22
CA LYS A 98 13.99 44.35 15.65
C LYS A 98 14.02 43.14 16.60
N ARG A 99 13.08 43.08 17.57
CA ARG A 99 12.93 41.92 18.45
C ARG A 99 12.45 40.67 17.70
N ALA A 100 11.61 40.82 16.67
CA ALA A 100 11.18 39.71 15.82
C ALA A 100 12.32 39.15 14.94
N ALA A 101 13.13 40.03 14.35
CA ALA A 101 14.37 39.69 13.66
C ALA A 101 15.33 38.90 14.56
N GLN A 102 15.49 39.33 15.81
CA GLN A 102 16.29 38.65 16.83
C GLN A 102 15.65 37.39 17.41
N ARG A 103 14.46 36.99 16.94
CA ARG A 103 13.65 35.87 17.44
C ARG A 103 13.29 35.94 18.93
N THR A 104 13.39 37.12 19.55
CA THR A 104 13.01 37.36 20.95
C THR A 104 11.55 37.77 21.11
N TYR A 105 10.87 38.08 20.00
CA TYR A 105 9.45 38.42 19.96
C TYR A 105 8.77 37.72 18.79
N SER A 106 7.61 37.11 19.04
CA SER A 106 6.73 36.56 18.00
C SER A 106 5.34 37.18 18.13
N PRO A 107 4.75 37.73 17.04
CA PRO A 107 3.43 38.35 17.10
C PRO A 107 2.34 37.34 17.49
N LYS A 108 1.45 37.71 18.43
CA LYS A 108 0.33 36.86 18.87
C LYS A 108 -0.93 37.15 18.04
N GLY A 109 -1.59 36.09 17.58
CA GLY A 109 -2.85 36.12 16.80
C GLY A 109 -2.64 35.69 15.35
N TYR A 110 -3.58 34.92 14.80
CA TYR A 110 -3.57 34.40 13.44
C TYR A 110 -4.84 34.81 12.68
N GLU A 111 -4.76 34.91 11.36
CA GLU A 111 -5.94 35.10 10.51
C GLU A 111 -6.69 33.78 10.30
N GLU A 112 -7.98 33.85 10.00
CA GLU A 112 -8.82 32.66 9.73
C GLU A 112 -8.20 31.77 8.64
N ALA A 113 -7.68 32.37 7.57
CA ALA A 113 -7.00 31.67 6.50
C ALA A 113 -5.76 30.90 7.00
N GLU A 114 -5.01 31.43 7.97
CA GLU A 114 -3.85 30.76 8.54
C GLU A 114 -4.25 29.54 9.39
N TYR A 115 -5.35 29.63 10.16
CA TYR A 115 -5.92 28.50 10.90
C TYR A 115 -6.39 27.39 9.96
N GLN A 116 -7.14 27.76 8.93
CA GLN A 116 -7.65 26.82 7.93
C GLN A 116 -6.53 26.15 7.15
N LEU A 117 -5.52 26.92 6.72
CA LEU A 117 -4.36 26.38 5.99
C LEU A 117 -3.53 25.44 6.89
N SER A 118 -3.26 25.82 8.14
CA SER A 118 -2.56 24.96 9.10
C SER A 118 -3.33 23.66 9.36
N TYR A 119 -4.66 23.74 9.49
CA TYR A 119 -5.53 22.58 9.63
C TYR A 119 -5.50 21.67 8.40
N LEU A 120 -5.53 22.22 7.17
CA LEU A 120 -5.39 21.45 5.94
C LEU A 120 -4.03 20.76 5.84
N ILE A 121 -2.93 21.47 6.14
CA ILE A 121 -1.59 20.87 6.11
C ILE A 121 -1.51 19.72 7.13
N TYR A 122 -2.09 19.90 8.32
CA TYR A 122 -2.15 18.83 9.32
C TYR A 122 -2.96 17.63 8.84
N LYS A 123 -4.14 17.86 8.26
CA LYS A 123 -5.04 16.79 7.85
C LYS A 123 -4.57 16.09 6.59
N ILE A 124 -4.03 16.79 5.59
CA ILE A 124 -3.65 16.19 4.30
C ILE A 124 -2.16 15.84 4.27
N GLY A 125 -1.30 16.77 4.71
CA GLY A 125 0.16 16.57 4.75
C GLY A 125 0.68 15.86 6.00
N GLY A 126 -0.18 15.62 6.99
CA GLY A 126 0.16 14.97 8.24
C GLY A 126 0.89 15.87 9.25
N ARG A 127 1.20 15.28 10.42
CA ARG A 127 1.83 16.01 11.53
C ARG A 127 3.21 16.58 11.17
N ALA A 128 4.00 15.85 10.41
CA ALA A 128 5.35 16.28 10.02
C ALA A 128 5.30 17.56 9.19
N ALA A 129 4.48 17.58 8.12
CA ALA A 129 4.32 18.74 7.27
C ALA A 129 3.79 19.95 8.06
N ALA A 130 2.80 19.76 8.94
CA ALA A 130 2.25 20.85 9.74
C ALA A 130 3.27 21.43 10.73
N ASN A 131 4.10 20.58 11.36
CA ASN A 131 5.16 21.03 12.24
C ASN A 131 6.26 21.80 11.48
N ILE A 132 6.63 21.34 10.27
CA ILE A 132 7.56 22.06 9.41
C ILE A 132 6.97 23.43 9.03
N ALA A 133 5.70 23.46 8.60
CA ALA A 133 5.03 24.68 8.21
C ALA A 133 4.91 25.67 9.38
N HIS A 134 4.58 25.19 10.59
CA HIS A 134 4.59 26.02 11.81
C HIS A 134 5.97 26.64 12.07
N ARG A 135 7.05 25.84 11.97
CA ARG A 135 8.42 26.31 12.25
C ARG A 135 9.00 27.20 11.14
N ALA A 136 8.72 26.90 9.88
CA ALA A 136 9.30 27.57 8.73
C ALA A 136 8.48 28.78 8.26
N LEU A 137 7.15 28.68 8.31
CA LEU A 137 6.22 29.70 7.80
C LEU A 137 5.56 30.52 8.92
N GLY A 138 5.65 30.06 10.17
CA GLY A 138 5.06 30.76 11.32
C GLY A 138 3.53 30.64 11.43
N ILE A 139 2.90 29.73 10.70
CA ILE A 139 1.44 29.46 10.79
C ILE A 139 1.06 28.87 12.17
N PRO A 140 -0.22 28.83 12.58
CA PRO A 140 -0.59 28.31 13.89
C PRO A 140 -0.19 26.85 14.10
N SER A 141 0.04 26.49 15.37
CA SER A 141 0.37 25.11 15.76
C SER A 141 -0.82 24.18 15.49
N ILE A 142 -0.55 22.86 15.41
CA ILE A 142 -1.59 21.86 15.18
C ILE A 142 -2.70 21.95 16.23
N ASP A 143 -2.34 22.08 17.51
CA ASP A 143 -3.32 22.11 18.60
C ASP A 143 -4.17 23.38 18.52
N THR A 144 -3.54 24.54 18.29
CA THR A 144 -4.26 25.81 18.12
C THR A 144 -5.23 25.76 16.93
N SER A 145 -4.81 25.19 15.80
CA SER A 145 -5.67 25.06 14.61
C SER A 145 -6.81 24.07 14.82
N LYS A 146 -6.59 22.97 15.56
CA LYS A 146 -7.64 21.99 15.89
C LYS A 146 -8.68 22.58 16.84
N GLU A 147 -8.24 23.33 17.86
CA GLU A 147 -9.14 24.04 18.77
C GLU A 147 -9.97 25.09 18.04
N HIS A 148 -9.35 25.82 17.10
CA HIS A 148 -10.03 26.87 16.33
C HIS A 148 -11.06 26.33 15.33
N VAL A 149 -10.71 25.29 14.56
CA VAL A 149 -11.65 24.66 13.60
C VAL A 149 -12.73 23.84 14.30
N ALA A 150 -12.47 23.37 15.53
CA ALA A 150 -13.41 22.69 16.40
C ALA A 150 -14.22 21.56 15.72
N THR A 151 -13.57 20.42 15.47
CA THR A 151 -14.27 19.23 14.97
C THR A 151 -14.94 18.44 16.08
N SER A 152 -16.16 17.96 15.84
CA SER A 152 -16.91 17.12 16.78
C SER A 152 -17.10 15.71 16.20
N PRO A 153 -16.63 14.65 16.89
CA PRO A 153 -16.94 13.28 16.50
C PRO A 153 -18.46 13.05 16.48
N LEU A 154 -18.94 12.32 15.48
CA LEU A 154 -20.35 11.94 15.41
C LEU A 154 -20.63 10.75 16.35
N ILE A 155 -21.90 10.51 16.64
CA ILE A 155 -22.34 9.26 17.27
C ILE A 155 -22.54 8.22 16.16
N SER A 156 -21.74 7.16 16.17
CA SER A 156 -21.89 6.03 15.25
C SER A 156 -22.94 5.06 15.77
N SER A 157 -23.84 4.59 14.90
CA SER A 157 -24.81 3.58 15.29
C SER A 157 -24.16 2.20 15.28
N SER A 158 -24.13 1.55 16.46
CA SER A 158 -23.69 0.16 16.63
C SER A 158 -24.66 -0.85 15.97
N ARG A 159 -25.87 -0.40 15.66
CA ARG A 159 -27.00 -1.16 15.08
C ARG A 159 -27.74 -0.30 14.05
N PHE A 160 -29.00 -0.65 13.74
CA PHE A 160 -29.87 0.23 12.98
C PHE A 160 -29.95 1.63 13.63
N PRO A 161 -29.71 2.71 12.87
CA PRO A 161 -29.70 4.06 13.42
C PRO A 161 -31.01 4.41 14.13
N THR A 162 -30.90 5.01 15.31
CA THR A 162 -32.06 5.50 16.07
C THR A 162 -32.33 6.97 15.79
N ALA A 163 -33.59 7.40 15.90
CA ALA A 163 -33.94 8.82 15.72
C ALA A 163 -33.16 9.74 16.69
N ALA A 164 -32.90 9.28 17.91
CA ALA A 164 -32.13 10.06 18.90
C ALA A 164 -30.67 10.27 18.47
N GLU A 165 -29.99 9.22 17.99
CA GLU A 165 -28.63 9.33 17.44
C GLU A 165 -28.57 10.28 16.25
N LEU A 166 -29.52 10.13 15.31
CA LEU A 166 -29.59 10.98 14.12
C LEU A 166 -29.85 12.45 14.47
N ILE A 167 -30.80 12.73 15.36
CA ILE A 167 -31.12 14.09 15.80
C ILE A 167 -29.91 14.72 16.50
N ALA A 168 -29.24 13.98 17.40
CA ALA A 168 -28.04 14.47 18.08
C ALA A 168 -26.95 14.87 17.07
N ASN A 169 -26.67 14.01 16.09
CA ASN A 169 -25.69 14.31 15.06
C ASN A 169 -26.11 15.48 14.16
N VAL A 170 -27.38 15.59 13.78
CA VAL A 170 -27.90 16.74 13.01
C VAL A 170 -27.70 18.04 13.79
N LEU A 171 -28.01 18.04 15.09
CA LEU A 171 -27.79 19.22 15.96
C LEU A 171 -26.30 19.56 16.08
N THR A 172 -25.40 18.58 16.14
CA THR A 172 -23.96 18.82 16.10
C THR A 172 -23.51 19.45 14.77
N CYS A 173 -24.00 18.92 13.63
CA CYS A 173 -23.59 19.38 12.30
C CYS A 173 -24.17 20.75 11.92
N PHE A 174 -25.37 21.10 12.41
CA PHE A 174 -26.11 22.29 11.98
C PHE A 174 -26.44 23.29 13.11
N GLY A 175 -26.34 22.91 14.38
CA GLY A 175 -26.82 23.70 15.53
C GLY A 175 -25.93 24.88 15.96
N ASN A 176 -24.63 24.86 15.64
CA ASN A 176 -23.68 25.89 16.10
C ASN A 176 -23.73 27.22 15.32
N ASN A 177 -24.58 27.35 14.30
CA ASN A 177 -24.70 28.60 13.52
C ASN A 177 -25.59 29.68 14.18
N SER A 178 -26.04 29.48 15.42
CA SER A 178 -26.90 30.45 16.13
C SER A 178 -26.15 31.34 17.12
N GLN A 179 -24.82 31.23 17.22
CA GLN A 179 -23.98 32.13 18.01
C GLN A 179 -23.06 32.96 17.11
N ASP A 180 -23.65 33.86 16.32
CA ASP A 180 -22.93 35.07 15.92
C ASP A 180 -23.38 36.20 16.87
N PRO A 181 -22.58 36.56 17.89
CA PRO A 181 -22.95 37.57 18.89
C PRO A 181 -23.11 38.97 18.28
N THR A 182 -22.74 39.16 17.01
CA THR A 182 -22.85 40.44 16.29
C THR A 182 -24.19 40.63 15.57
N SER A 183 -25.06 39.62 15.56
CA SER A 183 -26.43 39.78 15.05
C SER A 183 -27.34 40.42 16.10
N THR A 184 -27.11 41.71 16.37
CA THR A 184 -28.12 42.60 16.96
C THR A 184 -29.42 42.43 16.20
N ILE A 185 -30.41 41.85 16.89
CA ILE A 185 -31.85 41.80 16.61
C ILE A 185 -32.23 42.58 15.34
N ALA A 186 -32.06 41.93 14.19
CA ALA A 186 -32.74 42.37 12.98
C ALA A 186 -34.23 42.04 13.16
N PRO A 187 -35.15 42.96 12.84
CA PRO A 187 -36.58 42.74 13.00
C PRO A 187 -36.97 41.50 12.22
N ALA A 188 -37.93 40.72 12.76
CA ALA A 188 -38.42 39.44 12.27
C ALA A 188 -38.62 39.39 10.74
N THR A 189 -37.52 39.22 10.00
CA THR A 189 -37.53 38.91 8.60
C THR A 189 -38.03 37.48 8.51
N ARG A 190 -39.07 37.29 7.68
CA ARG A 190 -39.67 35.99 7.35
C ARG A 190 -38.56 34.94 7.28
N ARG A 191 -38.60 33.92 8.15
CA ARG A 191 -37.65 32.80 8.08
C ARG A 191 -37.75 32.20 6.69
N ILE A 192 -36.75 32.46 5.85
CA ILE A 192 -36.67 31.89 4.50
C ILE A 192 -36.36 30.40 4.68
N THR A 193 -37.24 29.55 4.14
CA THR A 193 -37.03 28.10 4.17
C THR A 193 -36.06 27.76 3.04
N LYS A 194 -34.90 27.20 3.38
CA LYS A 194 -33.92 26.76 2.39
C LYS A 194 -34.14 25.28 2.07
N GLY A 195 -34.06 24.92 0.79
CA GLY A 195 -34.11 23.53 0.35
C GLY A 195 -32.90 22.73 0.86
N MET A 196 -33.10 21.43 1.06
CA MET A 196 -32.05 20.51 1.52
C MET A 196 -32.09 19.23 0.70
N THR A 197 -30.91 18.71 0.35
CA THR A 197 -30.73 17.39 -0.24
C THR A 197 -30.22 16.43 0.83
N MET A 198 -30.80 15.23 0.89
CA MET A 198 -30.35 14.14 1.75
C MET A 198 -29.70 13.07 0.88
N GLN A 199 -28.39 12.88 1.10
CA GLN A 199 -27.55 11.98 0.33
C GLN A 199 -27.31 10.72 1.15
N VAL A 200 -27.41 9.56 0.49
CA VAL A 200 -27.11 8.25 1.09
C VAL A 200 -26.11 7.54 0.20
N ASN A 201 -25.00 7.09 0.78
CA ASN A 201 -24.01 6.32 0.06
C ASN A 201 -23.25 5.37 1.00
N GLU A 202 -22.63 4.35 0.43
CA GLU A 202 -21.83 3.36 1.14
C GLU A 202 -20.33 3.68 1.01
N LEU A 203 -19.59 3.49 2.09
CA LEU A 203 -18.13 3.58 2.11
C LEU A 203 -17.56 2.24 2.56
N LYS A 204 -16.68 1.64 1.75
CA LYS A 204 -15.90 0.47 2.16
C LYS A 204 -15.05 0.81 3.40
N ILE A 205 -15.21 0.03 4.46
CA ILE A 205 -14.48 0.17 5.72
C ILE A 205 -13.64 -1.06 6.01
N GLN A 206 -12.66 -0.93 6.92
CA GLN A 206 -11.93 -2.09 7.42
C GLN A 206 -12.82 -2.93 8.33
N GLU A 207 -12.90 -4.23 8.06
CA GLU A 207 -13.65 -5.22 8.85
C GLU A 207 -12.99 -5.41 10.22
N ARG A 208 -13.40 -4.62 11.22
CA ARG A 208 -12.76 -4.60 12.53
C ARG A 208 -13.69 -4.16 13.65
N LEU A 209 -13.63 -4.90 14.76
CA LEU A 209 -14.32 -4.52 16.00
C LEU A 209 -13.60 -3.39 16.72
N ARG A 210 -14.37 -2.42 17.22
CA ARG A 210 -13.89 -1.28 18.01
C ARG A 210 -14.82 -1.03 19.18
N TRP A 211 -14.27 -0.80 20.36
CA TRP A 211 -15.04 -0.24 21.46
C TRP A 211 -15.02 1.28 21.37
N ASP A 212 -16.20 1.89 21.28
CA ASP A 212 -16.36 3.33 21.39
C ASP A 212 -16.59 3.73 22.86
N PRO A 213 -15.64 4.45 23.48
CA PRO A 213 -15.79 4.88 24.87
C PRO A 213 -16.92 5.88 25.07
N THR A 214 -17.32 6.62 24.03
CA THR A 214 -18.34 7.68 24.14
C THR A 214 -19.74 7.10 24.31
N SER A 215 -20.09 6.15 23.44
CA SER A 215 -21.37 5.43 23.53
C SER A 215 -21.30 4.21 24.46
N ASN A 216 -20.12 3.76 24.86
CA ASN A 216 -19.87 2.48 25.53
C ASN A 216 -20.40 1.26 24.74
N HIS A 217 -20.29 1.29 23.42
CA HIS A 217 -20.72 0.20 22.54
C HIS A 217 -19.56 -0.37 21.71
N ILE A 218 -19.69 -1.64 21.33
CA ILE A 218 -18.85 -2.30 20.34
C ILE A 218 -19.39 -2.00 18.94
N LEU A 219 -18.55 -1.37 18.11
CA LEU A 219 -18.75 -1.04 16.71
C LEU A 219 -18.04 -2.04 15.79
N GLY A 220 -18.34 -1.98 14.49
CA GLY A 220 -17.72 -2.82 13.46
C GLY A 220 -18.48 -4.12 13.16
N VAL A 221 -19.69 -4.26 13.71
CA VAL A 221 -20.60 -5.37 13.45
C VAL A 221 -21.66 -4.92 12.44
N CYS A 222 -22.06 -5.81 11.54
CA CYS A 222 -23.14 -5.52 10.60
C CYS A 222 -24.50 -5.39 11.30
N ARG A 223 -25.26 -4.31 11.02
CA ARG A 223 -26.56 -4.08 11.67
C ARG A 223 -27.63 -5.14 11.38
N GLU A 224 -27.51 -5.86 10.25
CA GLU A 224 -28.48 -6.89 9.85
C GLU A 224 -28.53 -8.05 10.85
N HIS A 225 -27.40 -8.38 11.48
CA HIS A 225 -27.29 -9.50 12.42
C HIS A 225 -27.32 -9.07 13.89
N THR A 226 -27.37 -7.76 14.18
CA THR A 226 -27.46 -7.24 15.56
C THR A 226 -28.89 -7.15 16.08
N SER A 227 -29.88 -7.30 15.20
CA SER A 227 -31.31 -7.28 15.52
C SER A 227 -31.98 -8.63 15.33
N ASP A 228 -31.20 -9.70 15.16
CA ASP A 228 -31.71 -11.06 15.04
C ASP A 228 -32.43 -11.46 16.35
N ARG A 229 -33.69 -11.88 16.21
CA ARG A 229 -34.52 -12.32 17.34
C ARG A 229 -34.06 -13.66 17.91
N GLU A 230 -33.35 -14.46 17.10
CA GLU A 230 -32.90 -15.81 17.45
C GLU A 230 -31.53 -15.79 18.17
N TYR A 231 -30.73 -14.75 17.96
CA TYR A 231 -29.45 -14.53 18.64
C TYR A 231 -29.29 -13.07 19.12
N PRO A 232 -29.95 -12.69 20.23
CA PRO A 232 -29.91 -11.32 20.73
C PRO A 232 -28.51 -10.96 21.23
N LEU A 233 -27.82 -10.11 20.47
CA LEU A 233 -26.47 -9.68 20.79
C LEU A 233 -26.48 -8.30 21.47
N SER A 234 -26.00 -8.26 22.72
CA SER A 234 -25.75 -6.98 23.39
C SER A 234 -24.40 -6.42 22.95
N LEU A 235 -24.42 -5.28 22.27
CA LEU A 235 -23.21 -4.53 21.88
C LEU A 235 -22.75 -3.53 22.93
N GLU A 236 -23.56 -3.25 23.95
CA GLU A 236 -23.15 -2.43 25.09
C GLU A 236 -22.09 -3.17 25.91
N PHE A 237 -20.92 -2.54 26.09
CA PHE A 237 -19.81 -3.18 26.78
C PHE A 237 -19.96 -3.03 28.29
N ARG A 238 -20.44 -4.09 28.95
CA ARG A 238 -20.59 -4.15 30.42
C ARG A 238 -19.54 -5.05 31.06
N ALA A 239 -19.20 -6.15 30.39
CA ALA A 239 -18.19 -7.11 30.81
C ALA A 239 -17.56 -7.81 29.60
N MET A 240 -16.50 -8.60 29.83
CA MET A 240 -15.87 -9.41 28.77
C MET A 240 -16.83 -10.45 28.16
N HIS A 241 -17.86 -10.87 28.91
CA HIS A 241 -18.86 -11.80 28.43
C HIS A 241 -19.52 -11.35 27.12
N GLN A 242 -19.84 -10.06 26.95
CA GLN A 242 -20.42 -9.57 25.69
C GLN A 242 -19.45 -9.70 24.51
N ALA A 243 -18.16 -9.45 24.73
CA ALA A 243 -17.13 -9.62 23.72
C ALA A 243 -16.94 -11.10 23.35
N ASP A 244 -16.98 -12.01 24.32
CA ASP A 244 -16.86 -13.46 24.10
C ASP A 244 -18.07 -14.02 23.31
N VAL A 245 -19.28 -13.55 23.62
CA VAL A 245 -20.52 -13.91 22.90
C VAL A 245 -20.48 -13.40 21.46
N LEU A 246 -19.97 -12.18 21.24
CA LEU A 246 -19.76 -11.63 19.90
C LEU A 246 -18.70 -12.43 19.13
N LEU A 247 -17.57 -12.77 19.75
CA LEU A 247 -16.52 -13.59 19.14
C LEU A 247 -17.03 -14.98 18.76
N THR A 248 -17.81 -15.62 19.65
CA THR A 248 -18.45 -16.92 19.37
C THR A 248 -19.44 -16.80 18.21
N GLY A 249 -20.20 -15.69 18.15
CA GLY A 249 -21.11 -15.38 17.04
C GLY A 249 -20.39 -15.22 15.70
N LEU A 250 -19.23 -14.56 15.70
CA LEU A 250 -18.37 -14.40 14.52
C LEU A 250 -17.78 -15.75 14.07
N GLN A 251 -17.25 -16.55 15.00
CA GLN A 251 -16.67 -17.86 14.69
C GLN A 251 -17.71 -18.87 14.17
N SER A 252 -18.97 -18.73 14.60
CA SER A 252 -20.08 -19.57 14.15
C SER A 252 -20.84 -19.02 12.94
N ASN A 253 -20.37 -17.92 12.33
CA ASN A 253 -21.03 -17.21 11.22
C ASN A 253 -22.49 -16.78 11.52
N LYS A 254 -22.85 -16.59 12.80
CA LYS A 254 -24.14 -16.03 13.21
C LYS A 254 -24.15 -14.50 13.16
N VAL A 255 -22.97 -13.91 13.29
CA VAL A 255 -22.73 -12.47 13.25
C VAL A 255 -21.61 -12.22 12.24
N HIS A 256 -21.64 -11.10 11.53
CA HIS A 256 -20.60 -10.74 10.58
C HIS A 256 -19.98 -9.37 10.92
N LEU A 257 -18.74 -9.18 10.49
CA LEU A 257 -18.11 -7.86 10.52
C LEU A 257 -18.75 -6.97 9.45
N ALA A 258 -18.86 -5.69 9.77
CA ALA A 258 -19.28 -4.69 8.80
C ALA A 258 -18.19 -4.54 7.74
N THR A 259 -18.53 -4.79 6.48
CA THR A 259 -17.61 -4.69 5.35
C THR A 259 -17.69 -3.29 4.71
N GLU A 260 -18.80 -2.60 4.93
CA GLU A 260 -19.10 -1.25 4.46
C GLU A 260 -19.84 -0.47 5.56
N ALA A 261 -19.78 0.87 5.51
CA ALA A 261 -20.59 1.76 6.32
C ALA A 261 -21.59 2.51 5.43
N THR A 262 -22.87 2.46 5.77
CA THR A 262 -23.87 3.38 5.22
C THR A 262 -23.68 4.74 5.88
N VAL A 263 -23.49 5.77 5.06
CA VAL A 263 -23.40 7.16 5.51
C VAL A 263 -24.56 7.95 4.94
N ILE A 264 -25.24 8.69 5.82
CA ILE A 264 -26.26 9.66 5.41
C ILE A 264 -25.70 11.06 5.67
N GLY A 265 -25.74 11.90 4.65
CA GLY A 265 -25.37 13.30 4.74
C GLY A 265 -26.47 14.22 4.24
N ALA A 266 -26.40 15.48 4.66
CA ALA A 266 -27.31 16.51 4.21
C ALA A 266 -26.53 17.73 3.71
N SER A 267 -27.08 18.37 2.68
CA SER A 267 -26.54 19.61 2.11
C SER A 267 -27.65 20.61 1.91
N ILE A 268 -27.41 21.86 2.33
CA ILE A 268 -28.37 22.95 2.11
C ILE A 268 -28.14 23.50 0.70
N LEU A 269 -29.20 23.59 -0.09
CA LEU A 269 -29.14 24.11 -1.45
C LEU A 269 -28.93 25.63 -1.39
N SER A 270 -27.67 26.05 -1.46
CA SER A 270 -27.26 27.46 -1.37
C SER A 270 -25.97 27.72 -2.15
N VAL A 271 -25.61 28.99 -2.28
CA VAL A 271 -24.31 29.41 -2.84
C VAL A 271 -23.16 29.35 -1.83
N ASN A 272 -23.46 29.26 -0.52
CA ASN A 272 -22.46 29.35 0.53
C ASN A 272 -21.79 27.98 0.74
N PRO A 273 -20.47 27.82 0.54
CA PRO A 273 -19.77 26.55 0.76
C PRO A 273 -19.98 25.97 2.16
N ASN A 274 -20.16 26.83 3.16
CA ASN A 274 -20.40 26.43 4.55
C ASN A 274 -21.77 25.73 4.74
N GLU A 275 -22.70 25.95 3.81
CA GLU A 275 -24.06 25.42 3.82
C GLU A 275 -24.24 24.26 2.83
N TYR A 276 -23.70 24.37 1.60
CA TYR A 276 -23.85 23.32 0.58
C TYR A 276 -22.85 22.17 0.69
N THR A 277 -21.77 22.31 1.45
CA THR A 277 -20.88 21.17 1.72
C THR A 277 -21.64 20.09 2.48
N THR A 278 -21.65 18.87 1.98
CA THR A 278 -22.38 17.76 2.60
C THR A 278 -21.87 17.48 4.00
N LYS A 279 -22.77 17.55 4.98
CA LYS A 279 -22.48 17.19 6.37
C LYS A 279 -23.04 15.81 6.65
N ALA A 280 -22.15 14.85 6.90
CA ALA A 280 -22.57 13.52 7.33
C ALA A 280 -23.14 13.58 8.75
N PHE A 281 -24.25 12.88 8.99
CA PHE A 281 -24.89 12.82 10.31
C PHE A 281 -25.35 11.41 10.70
N ALA A 282 -25.22 10.42 9.82
CA ALA A 282 -25.46 9.02 10.16
C ALA A 282 -24.31 8.14 9.66
N ILE A 283 -23.86 7.21 10.50
CA ILE A 283 -22.89 6.17 10.15
C ILE A 283 -23.36 4.86 10.78
N SER A 284 -23.46 3.80 9.99
CA SER A 284 -23.82 2.46 10.49
C SER A 284 -23.24 1.36 9.62
N GLY A 285 -22.61 0.37 10.25
CA GLY A 285 -21.96 -0.77 9.58
C GLY A 285 -22.95 -1.78 8.99
N ILE A 286 -22.64 -2.32 7.81
CA ILE A 286 -23.44 -3.32 7.09
C ILE A 286 -22.60 -4.50 6.60
N TYR A 287 -23.25 -5.65 6.47
CA TYR A 287 -22.63 -6.85 5.91
C TYR A 287 -22.65 -6.84 4.38
N ASN A 288 -23.80 -6.51 3.79
CA ASN A 288 -24.00 -6.50 2.33
C ASN A 288 -25.20 -5.62 1.95
N MET A 289 -24.96 -4.60 1.11
CA MET A 289 -25.99 -3.85 0.39
C MET A 289 -25.43 -3.46 -0.98
N GLY A 290 -26.21 -3.59 -2.05
CA GLY A 290 -25.76 -3.18 -3.38
C GLY A 290 -25.73 -1.66 -3.52
N SER A 291 -24.60 -1.14 -4.02
CA SER A 291 -24.29 0.29 -4.21
C SER A 291 -25.16 1.00 -5.25
N ASP A 292 -24.85 2.27 -5.54
CA ASP A 292 -25.60 3.13 -6.46
C ASP A 292 -25.98 2.44 -7.80
N GLY A 293 -27.28 2.44 -8.09
CA GLY A 293 -27.87 1.72 -9.22
C GLY A 293 -28.18 0.25 -8.97
N ASP A 294 -28.04 -0.24 -7.74
CA ASP A 294 -28.50 -1.56 -7.39
C ASP A 294 -30.04 -1.64 -7.32
N SER A 295 -30.53 -2.82 -7.61
CA SER A 295 -31.95 -3.16 -7.51
C SER A 295 -32.51 -2.98 -6.09
N CYS A 296 -31.72 -3.19 -5.03
CA CYS A 296 -32.15 -2.97 -3.64
C CYS A 296 -32.40 -1.49 -3.36
N ARG A 297 -31.46 -0.61 -3.75
CA ARG A 297 -31.57 0.85 -3.57
C ARG A 297 -32.77 1.42 -4.31
N ARG A 298 -32.99 1.03 -5.58
CA ARG A 298 -34.18 1.45 -6.33
C ARG A 298 -35.46 1.04 -5.62
N ARG A 299 -35.56 -0.20 -5.16
CA ARG A 299 -36.74 -0.70 -4.47
C ARG A 299 -37.03 0.08 -3.19
N ALA A 300 -36.01 0.36 -2.38
CA ALA A 300 -36.15 1.14 -1.16
C ALA A 300 -36.63 2.58 -1.47
N LEU A 301 -35.99 3.26 -2.43
CA LEU A 301 -36.37 4.61 -2.83
C LEU A 301 -37.79 4.67 -3.39
N ILE A 302 -38.19 3.73 -4.24
CA ILE A 302 -39.54 3.66 -4.80
C ILE A 302 -40.60 3.54 -3.69
N ASN A 303 -40.34 2.70 -2.68
CA ASN A 303 -41.25 2.51 -1.54
C ASN A 303 -41.37 3.76 -0.64
N ILE A 304 -40.47 4.72 -0.78
CA ILE A 304 -40.45 5.96 0.00
C ILE A 304 -40.99 7.13 -0.83
N THR A 305 -40.65 7.20 -2.12
CA THR A 305 -40.83 8.42 -2.95
C THR A 305 -41.87 8.29 -4.04
N LEU A 306 -42.49 7.13 -4.24
CA LEU A 306 -43.53 6.90 -5.26
C LEU A 306 -44.78 6.20 -4.68
N ILE A 307 -45.21 6.61 -3.49
CA ILE A 307 -46.30 5.94 -2.74
C ILE A 307 -47.71 6.48 -3.10
N ARG A 308 -47.81 7.74 -3.54
CA ARG A 308 -49.09 8.39 -3.88
C ARG A 308 -48.92 9.38 -5.04
N LYS A 309 -50.01 9.82 -5.67
CA LYS A 309 -49.97 10.97 -6.60
C LYS A 309 -49.88 12.27 -5.80
N LEU A 310 -49.18 13.27 -6.35
CA LEU A 310 -49.09 14.62 -5.78
C LEU A 310 -50.49 15.17 -5.52
N ASN A 311 -50.72 15.64 -4.28
CA ASN A 311 -52.02 16.11 -3.85
C ASN A 311 -52.32 17.47 -4.52
N PRO A 312 -53.52 17.68 -5.10
CA PRO A 312 -53.96 18.99 -5.58
C PRO A 312 -53.87 20.12 -4.55
N SER A 313 -53.91 19.82 -3.24
CA SER A 313 -53.73 20.79 -2.17
C SER A 313 -52.27 21.20 -1.94
N SER A 314 -51.30 20.51 -2.54
CA SER A 314 -49.88 20.84 -2.40
C SER A 314 -49.56 22.15 -3.12
N PRO A 315 -48.81 23.09 -2.50
CA PRO A 315 -48.42 24.36 -3.12
C PRO A 315 -47.68 24.21 -4.46
N ILE A 316 -46.98 23.09 -4.67
CA ILE A 316 -46.24 22.82 -5.91
C ILE A 316 -47.10 22.18 -6.99
N TYR A 317 -48.32 21.74 -6.67
CA TYR A 317 -49.20 21.08 -7.64
C TYR A 317 -49.54 21.95 -8.85
N PRO A 318 -49.94 23.23 -8.72
CA PRO A 318 -50.26 24.08 -9.88
C PRO A 318 -49.06 24.30 -10.81
N LEU A 319 -47.84 24.25 -10.27
CA LEU A 319 -46.60 24.43 -11.02
C LEU A 319 -46.22 23.18 -11.83
N LEU A 320 -46.60 21.99 -11.34
CA LEU A 320 -46.17 20.69 -11.87
C LEU A 320 -47.27 19.93 -12.62
N SER A 321 -48.55 20.12 -12.27
CA SER A 321 -49.66 19.43 -12.92
C SER A 321 -49.80 19.71 -14.42
N PRO A 322 -49.43 20.89 -14.97
CA PRO A 322 -49.49 21.14 -16.40
C PRO A 322 -48.41 20.40 -17.23
N LEU A 323 -47.42 19.79 -16.58
CA LEU A 323 -46.28 19.17 -17.25
C LEU A 323 -46.70 17.78 -17.74
N SER A 324 -47.30 17.74 -18.93
CA SER A 324 -47.80 16.48 -19.51
C SER A 324 -46.71 15.41 -19.60
N LEU A 325 -47.09 14.15 -19.35
CA LEU A 325 -46.20 12.98 -19.31
C LEU A 325 -45.18 12.96 -18.16
N LEU A 326 -45.08 14.01 -17.33
CA LEU A 326 -44.27 13.98 -16.12
C LEU A 326 -44.93 13.11 -15.05
N ASN A 327 -44.16 12.21 -14.43
CA ASN A 327 -44.67 11.37 -13.35
C ASN A 327 -44.87 12.18 -12.06
N LEU A 328 -46.13 12.43 -11.68
CA LEU A 328 -46.50 13.17 -10.47
C LEU A 328 -46.56 12.33 -9.17
N SER A 329 -46.06 11.10 -9.17
CA SER A 329 -46.06 10.29 -7.94
C SER A 329 -45.01 10.79 -6.93
N VAL A 330 -45.32 10.87 -5.65
CA VAL A 330 -44.43 11.39 -4.60
C VAL A 330 -44.52 10.53 -3.34
N GLY A 331 -43.58 10.74 -2.42
CA GLY A 331 -43.62 10.22 -1.06
C GLY A 331 -44.47 11.06 -0.10
N ASP A 332 -44.28 10.83 1.18
CA ASP A 332 -44.74 11.74 2.23
C ASP A 332 -43.97 13.07 2.13
N ASP A 333 -44.61 14.19 2.48
CA ASP A 333 -44.04 15.55 2.32
C ASP A 333 -43.55 15.88 0.90
N ASP A 334 -44.21 15.28 -0.09
CA ASP A 334 -43.94 15.42 -1.52
C ASP A 334 -42.48 15.08 -1.89
N ILE A 335 -41.80 14.23 -1.12
CA ILE A 335 -40.41 13.84 -1.37
C ILE A 335 -40.28 13.06 -2.69
N THR A 336 -39.17 13.31 -3.37
CA THR A 336 -38.78 12.68 -4.63
C THR A 336 -37.41 12.02 -4.48
N CYS A 337 -37.15 10.96 -5.25
CA CYS A 337 -35.84 10.34 -5.29
C CYS A 337 -34.98 10.96 -6.40
N ASP A 338 -33.70 11.09 -6.12
CA ASP A 338 -32.70 11.52 -7.08
C ASP A 338 -31.73 10.38 -7.40
N PHE A 339 -31.18 10.41 -8.61
CA PHE A 339 -30.08 9.54 -9.01
C PHE A 339 -28.96 10.42 -9.53
N ASP A 340 -27.75 10.17 -9.05
CA ASP A 340 -26.58 10.96 -9.41
C ASP A 340 -26.33 10.92 -10.92
N TRP A 341 -26.19 12.11 -11.50
CA TRP A 341 -26.11 12.27 -12.95
C TRP A 341 -24.85 11.63 -13.54
N LYS A 342 -23.71 11.64 -12.82
CA LYS A 342 -22.47 11.00 -13.28
C LYS A 342 -22.69 9.50 -13.39
N HIS A 343 -23.37 8.89 -12.42
CA HIS A 343 -23.72 7.47 -12.46
C HIS A 343 -24.74 7.15 -13.56
N VAL A 344 -25.74 8.00 -13.77
CA VAL A 344 -26.70 7.86 -14.88
C VAL A 344 -25.99 7.93 -16.24
N PHE A 345 -25.07 8.86 -16.45
CA PHE A 345 -24.37 9.02 -17.72
C PHE A 345 -23.37 7.88 -17.96
N LYS A 346 -22.70 7.40 -16.90
CA LYS A 346 -21.91 6.15 -16.97
C LYS A 346 -22.78 4.96 -17.40
N ARG A 347 -24.07 4.90 -17.05
CA ARG A 347 -24.99 3.84 -17.54
C ARG A 347 -25.34 3.98 -19.02
N PHE A 348 -25.44 5.21 -19.55
CA PHE A 348 -25.55 5.44 -21.00
C PHE A 348 -24.29 4.96 -21.72
N ARG A 349 -23.10 5.42 -21.30
CA ARG A 349 -21.82 4.94 -21.83
C ARG A 349 -21.74 3.42 -21.78
N ASN A 350 -22.03 2.81 -20.63
CA ASN A 350 -21.99 1.35 -20.47
C ASN A 350 -23.05 0.61 -21.32
N THR A 351 -24.05 1.30 -21.88
CA THR A 351 -25.00 0.75 -22.85
C THR A 351 -24.40 0.76 -24.25
N ASP A 352 -23.72 1.86 -24.63
CA ASP A 352 -22.95 1.97 -25.88
C ASP A 352 -21.84 0.90 -25.96
N LEU A 353 -21.21 0.58 -24.83
CA LEU A 353 -20.10 -0.37 -24.74
C LEU A 353 -20.52 -1.86 -24.68
N ARG A 354 -21.81 -2.19 -24.78
CA ARG A 354 -22.25 -3.59 -24.69
C ARG A 354 -21.91 -4.34 -25.96
N ILE A 355 -21.59 -5.62 -25.82
CA ILE A 355 -21.40 -6.53 -26.96
C ILE A 355 -22.64 -6.55 -27.86
N LYS A 356 -23.85 -6.64 -27.26
CA LYS A 356 -25.12 -6.54 -27.99
C LYS A 356 -25.35 -5.14 -28.58
N GLY A 357 -24.74 -4.11 -28.00
CA GLY A 357 -25.06 -2.72 -28.29
C GLY A 357 -26.48 -2.35 -27.85
N PHE A 358 -27.11 -1.46 -28.62
CA PHE A 358 -28.52 -1.09 -28.50
C PHE A 358 -29.17 -0.99 -29.87
N SER A 359 -30.51 -0.92 -29.92
CA SER A 359 -31.26 -0.71 -31.15
C SER A 359 -32.33 0.36 -30.98
N VAL A 360 -32.45 1.19 -32.02
CA VAL A 360 -33.48 2.24 -32.15
C VAL A 360 -33.99 2.17 -33.58
N ASP A 361 -35.31 2.21 -33.76
CA ASP A 361 -35.94 2.13 -35.08
C ASP A 361 -35.50 0.89 -35.89
N GLY A 362 -35.32 -0.24 -35.22
CA GLY A 362 -34.85 -1.50 -35.82
C GLY A 362 -33.38 -1.50 -36.30
N VAL A 363 -32.63 -0.41 -36.12
CA VAL A 363 -31.20 -0.32 -36.46
C VAL A 363 -30.37 -0.72 -35.24
N ALA A 364 -29.48 -1.70 -35.39
CA ALA A 364 -28.59 -2.13 -34.32
C ALA A 364 -27.28 -1.33 -34.33
N ILE A 365 -26.93 -0.73 -33.19
CA ILE A 365 -25.73 0.07 -32.98
C ILE A 365 -24.82 -0.69 -32.01
N THR A 366 -23.71 -1.21 -32.54
CA THR A 366 -22.66 -1.88 -31.76
C THR A 366 -21.46 -0.95 -31.56
N THR A 367 -20.54 -1.33 -30.68
CA THR A 367 -19.26 -0.62 -30.50
C THR A 367 -18.47 -0.47 -31.79
N SER A 368 -18.48 -1.48 -32.66
CA SER A 368 -17.82 -1.42 -33.98
C SER A 368 -18.46 -0.39 -34.91
N VAL A 369 -19.79 -0.26 -34.90
CA VAL A 369 -20.53 0.76 -35.66
C VAL A 369 -20.18 2.15 -35.14
N ILE A 370 -20.17 2.35 -33.82
CA ILE A 370 -19.77 3.63 -33.20
C ILE A 370 -18.33 3.97 -33.61
N LYS A 371 -17.38 3.03 -33.50
CA LYS A 371 -15.99 3.24 -33.90
C LYS A 371 -15.87 3.70 -35.34
N SER A 372 -16.54 3.01 -36.27
CA SER A 372 -16.51 3.35 -37.69
C SER A 372 -16.96 4.79 -37.95
N HIS A 373 -18.04 5.23 -37.29
CA HIS A 373 -18.58 6.57 -37.48
C HIS A 373 -17.74 7.67 -36.82
N LEU A 374 -17.14 7.39 -35.66
CA LEU A 374 -16.22 8.33 -35.00
C LEU A 374 -14.95 8.55 -35.82
N VAL A 375 -14.38 7.47 -36.37
CA VAL A 375 -13.18 7.56 -37.21
C VAL A 375 -13.46 8.32 -38.52
N GLU A 376 -14.63 8.10 -39.12
CA GLU A 376 -15.07 8.83 -40.31
C GLU A 376 -15.25 10.34 -40.04
N GLU A 377 -15.63 10.74 -38.83
CA GLU A 377 -15.75 12.15 -38.42
C GLU A 377 -14.39 12.78 -38.05
N GLY A 378 -13.28 12.06 -38.25
CA GLY A 378 -11.92 12.57 -38.04
C GLY A 378 -11.25 12.17 -36.73
N MET A 379 -11.85 11.30 -35.91
CA MET A 379 -11.19 10.77 -34.72
C MET A 379 -10.12 9.73 -35.09
N SER A 380 -8.95 9.75 -34.44
CA SER A 380 -7.94 8.72 -34.67
C SER A 380 -8.44 7.33 -34.20
N PRO A 381 -8.07 6.23 -34.89
CA PRO A 381 -8.49 4.89 -34.47
C PRO A 381 -8.08 4.53 -33.04
N SER A 382 -6.89 4.96 -32.61
CA SER A 382 -6.38 4.75 -31.25
C SER A 382 -7.18 5.51 -30.20
N ALA A 383 -7.55 6.77 -30.47
CA ALA A 383 -8.41 7.54 -29.57
C ALA A 383 -9.81 6.90 -29.43
N ALA A 384 -10.38 6.42 -30.55
CA ALA A 384 -11.65 5.71 -30.54
C ALA A 384 -11.57 4.40 -29.72
N ASP A 385 -10.47 3.66 -29.81
CA ASP A 385 -10.26 2.45 -29.01
C ASP A 385 -10.17 2.75 -27.51
N VAL A 386 -9.47 3.82 -27.11
CA VAL A 386 -9.41 4.24 -25.70
C VAL A 386 -10.80 4.60 -25.14
N LEU A 387 -11.65 5.26 -25.94
CA LEU A 387 -13.00 5.63 -25.52
C LEU A 387 -13.97 4.44 -25.48
N LEU A 388 -13.83 3.48 -26.40
CA LEU A 388 -14.71 2.32 -26.54
C LEU A 388 -14.25 1.09 -25.73
N ALA A 389 -13.01 1.09 -25.25
CA ALA A 389 -12.46 0.08 -24.35
C ALA A 389 -11.75 0.75 -23.15
N PRO A 390 -12.49 1.48 -22.29
CA PRO A 390 -11.88 2.19 -21.17
C PRO A 390 -11.32 1.22 -20.13
N ASN A 391 -10.09 1.50 -19.66
CA ASN A 391 -9.43 0.74 -18.59
C ASN A 391 -10.22 0.80 -17.27
N ASP A 392 -10.85 1.93 -16.98
CA ASP A 392 -11.73 2.12 -15.83
C ASP A 392 -13.13 2.56 -16.28
N ARG A 393 -14.13 1.73 -15.96
CA ARG A 393 -15.54 2.04 -16.20
C ARG A 393 -16.14 2.99 -15.16
N GLN A 394 -15.38 3.46 -14.18
CA GLN A 394 -15.81 4.51 -13.26
C GLN A 394 -15.32 5.90 -13.67
N ASP A 395 -14.42 5.99 -14.66
CA ASP A 395 -13.87 7.25 -15.15
C ASP A 395 -14.96 8.14 -15.76
N VAL A 396 -15.12 9.34 -15.18
CA VAL A 396 -16.09 10.37 -15.57
C VAL A 396 -15.62 11.10 -16.84
N ILE A 397 -14.33 11.35 -17.00
CA ILE A 397 -13.77 12.09 -18.14
C ILE A 397 -13.94 11.27 -19.42
N LEU A 398 -13.57 9.98 -19.40
CA LEU A 398 -13.76 9.09 -20.55
C LEU A 398 -15.25 8.95 -20.92
N MET A 399 -16.14 9.01 -19.93
CA MET A 399 -17.58 9.05 -20.17
C MET A 399 -18.03 10.34 -20.85
N ILE A 400 -17.58 11.50 -20.38
CA ILE A 400 -17.91 12.77 -21.01
C ILE A 400 -17.36 12.80 -22.45
N LYS A 401 -16.11 12.37 -22.67
CA LYS A 401 -15.48 12.34 -24.00
C LYS A 401 -16.24 11.48 -25.00
N LEU A 402 -16.63 10.24 -24.64
CA LEU A 402 -17.36 9.37 -25.57
C LEU A 402 -18.75 9.91 -25.89
N LEU A 403 -19.53 10.29 -24.87
CA LEU A 403 -20.89 10.79 -25.06
C LEU A 403 -20.88 12.11 -25.87
N HIS A 404 -19.90 12.98 -25.63
CA HIS A 404 -19.71 14.22 -26.37
C HIS A 404 -19.29 13.97 -27.83
N ALA A 405 -18.38 13.02 -28.07
CA ALA A 405 -17.98 12.66 -29.43
C ALA A 405 -19.16 12.14 -30.27
N ILE A 406 -20.04 11.31 -29.68
CA ILE A 406 -21.28 10.86 -30.33
C ILE A 406 -22.25 12.03 -30.54
N ALA A 407 -22.33 12.97 -29.59
CA ALA A 407 -23.19 14.16 -29.68
C ALA A 407 -22.81 15.13 -30.81
N LEU A 408 -21.55 15.12 -31.25
CA LEU A 408 -21.02 15.98 -32.30
C LEU A 408 -21.14 15.38 -33.71
N LEU A 409 -21.56 14.12 -33.86
CA LEU A 409 -21.67 13.49 -35.18
C LEU A 409 -22.64 14.23 -36.11
N SER A 410 -22.17 14.54 -37.32
CA SER A 410 -22.95 15.24 -38.32
C SER A 410 -23.81 14.26 -39.15
N PRO A 411 -25.00 14.66 -39.63
CA PRO A 411 -25.73 13.88 -40.62
C PRO A 411 -24.91 13.68 -41.90
N LEU A 412 -24.97 12.46 -42.48
CA LEU A 412 -24.30 12.15 -43.74
C LEU A 412 -25.06 12.69 -44.97
N GLU A 413 -24.31 13.03 -46.02
CA GLU A 413 -24.87 13.32 -47.34
C GLU A 413 -25.50 12.07 -48.00
N SER A 414 -26.45 12.29 -48.91
CA SER A 414 -27.32 11.26 -49.51
C SER A 414 -26.62 10.22 -50.41
N SER A 415 -25.31 10.32 -50.64
CA SER A 415 -24.51 9.42 -51.48
C SER A 415 -23.98 8.18 -50.75
N SER A 416 -24.17 8.09 -49.44
CA SER A 416 -23.67 6.99 -48.60
C SER A 416 -24.50 5.70 -48.70
N ARG A 417 -23.91 4.56 -48.31
CA ARG A 417 -24.63 3.27 -48.27
C ARG A 417 -25.87 3.36 -47.35
N PRO A 418 -27.04 2.81 -47.75
CA PRO A 418 -28.29 2.97 -46.99
C PRO A 418 -28.24 2.52 -45.52
N LEU A 419 -27.54 1.42 -45.23
CA LEU A 419 -27.36 0.92 -43.86
C LEU A 419 -26.49 1.86 -43.02
N HIS A 420 -25.42 2.41 -43.60
CA HIS A 420 -24.52 3.35 -42.94
C HIS A 420 -25.22 4.68 -42.65
N GLN A 421 -26.05 5.14 -43.58
CA GLN A 421 -26.90 6.32 -43.40
C GLN A 421 -27.92 6.12 -42.26
N SER A 422 -28.52 4.93 -42.19
CA SER A 422 -29.48 4.58 -41.13
C SER A 422 -28.82 4.56 -39.75
N SER A 423 -27.63 3.96 -39.64
CA SER A 423 -26.81 3.97 -38.41
C SER A 423 -26.41 5.37 -37.99
N ARG A 424 -25.93 6.21 -38.92
CA ARG A 424 -25.59 7.61 -38.64
C ARG A 424 -26.80 8.39 -38.15
N ARG A 425 -27.95 8.25 -38.82
CA ARG A 425 -29.21 8.92 -38.43
C ARG A 425 -29.59 8.60 -36.97
N VAL A 426 -29.53 7.32 -36.59
CA VAL A 426 -29.80 6.88 -35.22
C VAL A 426 -28.75 7.41 -34.24
N LEU A 427 -27.47 7.37 -34.60
CA LEU A 427 -26.40 7.92 -33.77
C LEU A 427 -26.53 9.42 -33.56
N CYS A 428 -26.93 10.18 -34.58
CA CYS A 428 -27.22 11.61 -34.44
C CYS A 428 -28.40 11.85 -33.50
N LEU A 429 -29.47 11.05 -33.58
CA LEU A 429 -30.62 11.15 -32.68
C LEU A 429 -30.25 10.85 -31.22
N VAL A 430 -29.51 9.76 -30.97
CA VAL A 430 -28.99 9.42 -29.64
C VAL A 430 -27.99 10.47 -29.16
N GLY A 431 -27.14 10.97 -30.06
CA GLY A 431 -26.23 12.09 -29.82
C GLY A 431 -26.95 13.36 -29.35
N ARG A 432 -28.20 13.62 -29.81
CA ARG A 432 -29.01 14.71 -29.26
C ARG A 432 -29.43 14.50 -27.82
N ILE A 433 -29.65 13.25 -27.39
CA ILE A 433 -29.90 12.95 -25.97
C ILE A 433 -28.65 13.28 -25.16
N TYR A 434 -27.49 12.79 -25.60
CA TYR A 434 -26.21 13.01 -24.93
C TYR A 434 -25.83 14.49 -24.88
N PHE A 435 -26.01 15.22 -25.97
CA PHE A 435 -25.82 16.66 -26.02
C PHE A 435 -26.63 17.38 -24.96
N ASN A 436 -27.96 17.17 -24.93
CA ASN A 436 -28.82 17.88 -23.99
C ASN A 436 -28.52 17.51 -22.53
N LEU A 437 -28.20 16.25 -22.25
CA LEU A 437 -27.81 15.79 -20.91
C LEU A 437 -26.48 16.40 -20.46
N LEU A 438 -25.42 16.32 -21.28
CA LEU A 438 -24.10 16.88 -20.96
C LEU A 438 -24.16 18.40 -20.82
N THR A 439 -24.75 19.09 -21.79
CA THR A 439 -24.84 20.56 -21.80
C THR A 439 -25.58 21.09 -20.58
N ALA A 440 -26.64 20.42 -20.11
CA ALA A 440 -27.36 20.85 -18.91
C ALA A 440 -26.49 20.89 -17.64
N TYR A 441 -25.53 19.97 -17.49
CA TYR A 441 -24.69 19.84 -16.30
C TYR A 441 -23.31 20.49 -16.45
N LEU A 442 -22.79 20.59 -17.67
CA LEU A 442 -21.39 20.97 -17.93
C LEU A 442 -21.22 22.39 -18.50
N ASP A 443 -22.25 22.97 -19.12
CA ASP A 443 -22.16 24.35 -19.62
C ASP A 443 -22.54 25.37 -18.55
N VAL A 444 -21.51 25.92 -17.90
CA VAL A 444 -21.62 26.89 -16.81
C VAL A 444 -22.26 28.23 -17.21
N ASN A 445 -22.47 28.49 -18.51
CA ASN A 445 -23.06 29.74 -18.97
C ASN A 445 -24.58 29.66 -19.09
N LEU A 446 -25.18 28.46 -18.98
CA LEU A 446 -26.62 28.30 -19.09
C LEU A 446 -27.37 28.87 -17.89
N SER A 447 -28.49 29.52 -18.18
CA SER A 447 -29.50 29.82 -17.18
C SER A 447 -30.23 28.54 -16.73
N LEU A 448 -30.82 28.57 -15.53
CA LEU A 448 -31.63 27.46 -15.03
C LEU A 448 -32.81 27.13 -15.96
N ASN A 449 -33.38 28.15 -16.61
CA ASN A 449 -34.43 27.96 -17.61
C ASN A 449 -33.93 27.10 -18.79
N GLU A 450 -32.76 27.45 -19.36
CA GLU A 450 -32.17 26.69 -20.45
C GLU A 450 -31.77 25.28 -20.01
N GLN A 451 -31.20 25.11 -18.81
CA GLN A 451 -30.91 23.78 -18.25
C GLN A 451 -32.17 22.90 -18.21
N LEU A 452 -33.30 23.44 -17.73
CA LEU A 452 -34.57 22.72 -17.68
C LEU A 452 -35.12 22.40 -19.07
N VAL A 453 -34.97 23.30 -20.05
CA VAL A 453 -35.33 23.01 -21.45
C VAL A 453 -34.50 21.86 -22.00
N ARG A 454 -33.18 21.86 -21.80
CA ARG A 454 -32.28 20.77 -22.23
C ARG A 454 -32.70 19.43 -21.61
N LEU A 455 -32.92 19.40 -20.30
CA LEU A 455 -33.37 18.20 -19.59
C LEU A 455 -34.75 17.73 -20.06
N SER A 456 -35.67 18.66 -20.34
CA SER A 456 -36.97 18.32 -20.93
C SER A 456 -36.81 17.70 -22.33
N THR A 457 -35.96 18.26 -23.19
CA THR A 457 -35.68 17.71 -24.52
C THR A 457 -35.16 16.28 -24.41
N ALA A 458 -34.20 16.02 -23.51
CA ALA A 458 -33.67 14.68 -23.27
C ALA A 458 -34.76 13.72 -22.76
N ALA A 459 -35.59 14.14 -21.80
CA ALA A 459 -36.69 13.34 -21.27
C ALA A 459 -37.69 12.94 -22.37
N HIS A 460 -38.11 13.89 -23.21
CA HIS A 460 -39.07 13.62 -24.28
C HIS A 460 -38.50 12.73 -25.38
N LEU A 461 -37.22 12.89 -25.75
CA LEU A 461 -36.53 11.99 -26.69
C LEU A 461 -36.44 10.57 -26.14
N ILE A 462 -36.01 10.42 -24.88
CA ILE A 462 -35.93 9.11 -24.21
C ILE A 462 -37.32 8.47 -24.15
N LEU A 463 -38.36 9.22 -23.74
CA LEU A 463 -39.73 8.73 -23.70
C LEU A 463 -40.23 8.26 -25.07
N ALA A 464 -39.97 9.03 -26.13
CA ALA A 464 -40.42 8.71 -27.47
C ALA A 464 -39.76 7.43 -28.02
N ILE A 465 -38.44 7.32 -27.89
CA ILE A 465 -37.71 6.13 -28.34
C ILE A 465 -38.09 4.91 -27.47
N TYR A 466 -38.17 5.10 -26.15
CA TYR A 466 -38.52 4.02 -25.23
C TYR A 466 -39.97 3.53 -25.40
N HIS A 467 -40.88 4.38 -25.88
CA HIS A 467 -42.26 3.98 -26.20
C HIS A 467 -42.29 2.86 -27.26
N THR A 468 -41.44 2.99 -28.28
CA THR A 468 -41.36 2.07 -29.42
C THR A 468 -40.41 0.90 -29.13
N ASP A 469 -39.15 1.19 -28.83
CA ASP A 469 -38.06 0.20 -28.76
C ASP A 469 -37.86 -0.40 -27.36
N LYS A 470 -38.34 0.28 -26.31
CA LYS A 470 -38.25 -0.16 -24.89
C LYS A 470 -36.83 -0.62 -24.50
N GLY A 471 -36.70 -1.90 -24.13
CA GLY A 471 -35.47 -2.49 -23.62
C GLY A 471 -34.38 -2.72 -24.66
N GLU A 472 -34.71 -2.59 -25.96
CA GLU A 472 -33.73 -2.66 -27.04
C GLU A 472 -32.90 -1.36 -27.13
N PHE A 473 -33.48 -0.21 -26.78
CA PHE A 473 -32.75 1.07 -26.71
C PHE A 473 -31.90 1.16 -25.43
N ILE A 474 -32.54 1.21 -24.26
CA ILE A 474 -31.85 1.25 -22.97
C ILE A 474 -32.55 0.33 -21.97
N PRO A 475 -31.86 -0.17 -20.93
CA PRO A 475 -32.52 -0.90 -19.86
C PRO A 475 -33.65 -0.08 -19.22
N VAL A 476 -34.71 -0.77 -18.77
CA VAL A 476 -35.79 -0.14 -17.98
C VAL A 476 -35.26 0.59 -16.74
N GLN A 477 -34.18 0.09 -16.15
CA GLN A 477 -33.50 0.72 -15.02
C GLN A 477 -32.90 2.08 -15.43
N THR A 478 -32.14 2.15 -16.52
CA THR A 478 -31.54 3.40 -17.00
C THR A 478 -32.63 4.42 -17.36
N CYS A 479 -33.70 3.97 -18.03
CA CYS A 479 -34.86 4.82 -18.34
C CYS A 479 -35.53 5.35 -17.06
N PHE A 480 -35.73 4.49 -16.06
CA PHE A 480 -36.28 4.92 -14.77
C PHE A 480 -35.37 5.92 -14.05
N ASP A 481 -34.07 5.64 -13.99
CA ASP A 481 -33.09 6.43 -13.25
C ASP A 481 -32.98 7.85 -13.85
N VAL A 482 -32.86 7.99 -15.18
CA VAL A 482 -32.78 9.30 -15.86
C VAL A 482 -34.09 10.09 -15.75
N MET A 483 -35.25 9.43 -15.84
CA MET A 483 -36.54 10.10 -15.69
C MET A 483 -36.78 10.56 -14.25
N CYS A 484 -36.32 9.81 -13.26
CA CYS A 484 -36.38 10.21 -11.85
C CYS A 484 -35.44 11.38 -11.55
N MET A 485 -34.21 11.35 -12.08
CA MET A 485 -33.25 12.46 -11.98
C MET A 485 -33.85 13.77 -12.54
N ILE A 486 -34.39 13.74 -13.77
CA ILE A 486 -35.00 14.93 -14.40
C ILE A 486 -36.23 15.39 -13.62
N LYS A 487 -37.10 14.45 -13.22
CA LYS A 487 -38.27 14.76 -12.39
C LYS A 487 -37.87 15.45 -11.09
N ASN A 488 -36.87 14.92 -10.39
CA ASN A 488 -36.44 15.45 -9.10
C ASN A 488 -35.99 16.92 -9.23
N ILE A 489 -35.30 17.27 -10.33
CA ILE A 489 -34.91 18.65 -10.63
C ILE A 489 -36.14 19.55 -10.76
N TYR A 490 -37.13 19.17 -11.58
CA TYR A 490 -38.36 19.96 -11.76
C TYR A 490 -39.13 20.14 -10.45
N PHE A 491 -39.26 19.07 -9.65
CA PHE A 491 -39.90 19.13 -8.33
C PHE A 491 -39.13 20.03 -7.36
N SER A 492 -37.80 19.94 -7.33
CA SER A 492 -36.95 20.73 -6.43
C SER A 492 -36.97 22.21 -6.78
N VAL A 493 -37.01 22.56 -8.07
CA VAL A 493 -37.21 23.94 -8.53
C VAL A 493 -38.60 24.44 -8.11
N ALA A 494 -39.67 23.65 -8.30
CA ALA A 494 -41.02 24.03 -7.87
C ALA A 494 -41.10 24.28 -6.36
N LYS A 495 -40.48 23.42 -5.54
CA LYS A 495 -40.39 23.61 -4.09
C LYS A 495 -39.65 24.90 -3.75
N THR A 496 -38.51 25.14 -4.39
CA THR A 496 -37.73 26.36 -4.17
C THR A 496 -38.51 27.61 -4.58
N GLN A 497 -39.30 27.58 -5.67
CA GLN A 497 -40.18 28.69 -6.06
C GLN A 497 -41.24 29.02 -5.02
N VAL A 498 -41.72 28.04 -4.26
CA VAL A 498 -42.70 28.23 -3.18
C VAL A 498 -42.01 28.71 -1.90
N ASP A 499 -40.89 28.11 -1.54
CA ASP A 499 -40.21 28.31 -0.26
C ASP A 499 -39.35 29.59 -0.23
N ASP A 500 -38.66 29.88 -1.34
CA ASP A 500 -37.80 31.04 -1.56
C ASP A 500 -37.89 31.53 -3.03
N PRO A 501 -38.92 32.32 -3.39
CA PRO A 501 -39.13 32.76 -4.77
C PRO A 501 -37.95 33.55 -5.38
N ALA A 502 -37.18 34.25 -4.55
CA ALA A 502 -36.00 35.01 -4.99
C ALA A 502 -34.71 34.17 -4.97
N GLY A 503 -34.81 32.91 -4.54
CA GLY A 503 -33.70 31.99 -4.41
C GLY A 503 -33.07 31.57 -5.73
N SER A 504 -31.87 31.02 -5.63
CA SER A 504 -31.12 30.44 -6.74
C SER A 504 -31.01 28.93 -6.58
N PHE A 505 -31.01 28.20 -7.68
CA PHE A 505 -30.99 26.73 -7.66
C PHE A 505 -29.94 26.15 -8.61
N TRP A 506 -29.01 25.37 -8.07
CA TRP A 506 -27.94 24.72 -8.83
C TRP A 506 -28.23 23.23 -8.94
N ILE A 507 -28.54 22.73 -10.14
CA ILE A 507 -28.83 21.30 -10.36
C ILE A 507 -27.64 20.39 -10.03
N ILE A 508 -26.41 20.93 -10.11
CA ILE A 508 -25.15 20.25 -9.78
C ILE A 508 -24.98 19.96 -8.28
N LEU A 509 -25.82 20.55 -7.41
CA LEU A 509 -25.84 20.25 -5.98
C LEU A 509 -26.74 19.06 -5.62
N LEU A 510 -27.48 18.52 -6.59
CA LEU A 510 -28.21 17.26 -6.47
C LEU A 510 -27.26 16.07 -6.71
N GLY A 511 -27.69 14.87 -6.37
CA GLY A 511 -26.88 13.66 -6.42
C GLY A 511 -26.09 13.38 -5.14
N THR A 512 -25.04 12.56 -5.25
CA THR A 512 -24.24 12.07 -4.12
C THR A 512 -22.78 12.52 -4.17
N ASP A 513 -22.39 13.33 -5.16
CA ASP A 513 -21.02 13.85 -5.33
C ASP A 513 -20.46 14.53 -4.06
N GLY A 514 -21.31 15.23 -3.31
CA GLY A 514 -20.91 15.85 -2.05
C GLY A 514 -20.44 14.85 -0.98
N LEU A 515 -21.12 13.70 -0.84
CA LEU A 515 -20.64 12.59 -0.01
C LEU A 515 -19.37 11.96 -0.58
N GLU A 516 -19.27 11.80 -1.90
CA GLU A 516 -18.09 11.22 -2.54
C GLU A 516 -16.83 12.09 -2.31
N LYS A 517 -16.96 13.42 -2.35
CA LYS A 517 -15.89 14.37 -1.95
C LYS A 517 -15.46 14.16 -0.50
N VAL A 518 -16.41 14.01 0.42
CA VAL A 518 -16.12 13.75 1.84
C VAL A 518 -15.42 12.40 2.00
N PHE A 519 -15.86 11.35 1.30
CA PHE A 519 -15.21 10.04 1.32
C PHE A 519 -13.78 10.08 0.79
N GLY A 520 -13.55 10.81 -0.30
CA GLY A 520 -12.21 11.07 -0.83
C GLY A 520 -11.32 11.69 0.25
N GLN A 521 -11.80 12.72 0.95
CA GLN A 521 -11.06 13.34 2.04
C GLN A 521 -10.82 12.39 3.23
N VAL A 522 -11.80 11.56 3.61
CA VAL A 522 -11.61 10.54 4.66
C VAL A 522 -10.44 9.62 4.35
N ARG A 523 -10.27 9.23 3.08
CA ARG A 523 -9.19 8.34 2.63
C ARG A 523 -7.83 9.06 2.55
N THR A 524 -7.80 10.33 2.16
CA THR A 524 -6.55 11.09 1.98
C THR A 524 -5.98 11.65 3.28
N MET A 525 -6.83 11.92 4.28
CA MET A 525 -6.41 12.60 5.52
C MET A 525 -5.39 11.81 6.39
N VAL A 526 -5.18 10.53 6.13
CA VAL A 526 -4.22 9.72 6.88
C VAL A 526 -3.47 8.86 5.86
N GLY A 527 -2.39 9.40 5.30
CA GLY A 527 -1.72 8.86 4.11
C GLY A 527 -1.53 7.33 4.07
N ASN A 528 -1.10 6.71 5.18
CA ASN A 528 -0.87 5.27 5.25
C ASN A 528 -2.08 4.44 5.72
N ASP A 529 -3.18 5.08 6.13
CA ASP A 529 -4.38 4.44 6.68
C ASP A 529 -5.64 4.87 5.91
N THR A 530 -5.63 4.54 4.62
CA THR A 530 -6.66 4.91 3.64
C THR A 530 -8.00 4.19 3.89
N HIS A 531 -8.00 3.05 4.59
CA HIS A 531 -9.18 2.25 4.87
C HIS A 531 -9.59 2.37 6.33
N ALA A 532 -10.44 3.37 6.64
CA ALA A 532 -10.93 3.57 8.00
C ALA A 532 -11.84 2.42 8.47
N ASP A 533 -11.72 1.99 9.72
CA ASP A 533 -12.78 1.24 10.41
C ASP A 533 -13.95 2.15 10.84
N GLN A 534 -15.04 1.57 11.37
CA GLN A 534 -16.23 2.36 11.74
C GLN A 534 -15.96 3.46 12.80
N LEU A 535 -15.09 3.21 13.79
CA LEU A 535 -14.77 4.20 14.82
C LEU A 535 -13.85 5.29 14.24
N GLN A 536 -12.87 4.90 13.43
CA GLN A 536 -12.01 5.85 12.73
C GLN A 536 -12.81 6.74 11.77
N LEU A 537 -13.78 6.18 11.03
CA LEU A 537 -14.67 6.94 10.17
C LEU A 537 -15.43 7.99 10.98
N THR A 538 -15.98 7.59 12.12
CA THR A 538 -16.71 8.47 13.05
C THR A 538 -15.87 9.66 13.53
N ASN A 539 -14.58 9.42 13.81
CA ASN A 539 -13.64 10.45 14.25
C ASN A 539 -13.09 11.32 13.10
N ARG A 540 -13.07 10.79 11.87
CA ARG A 540 -12.49 11.47 10.70
C ARG A 540 -13.50 12.29 9.93
N ILE A 541 -14.77 11.87 9.87
CA ILE A 541 -15.72 12.37 8.88
C ILE A 541 -16.00 13.88 9.01
N ASP A 542 -16.17 14.40 10.23
CA ASP A 542 -16.38 15.83 10.42
C ASP A 542 -15.11 16.62 10.04
N GLY A 543 -13.93 16.07 10.33
CA GLY A 543 -12.67 16.62 9.87
C GLY A 543 -12.55 16.67 8.35
N ALA A 544 -13.03 15.64 7.64
CA ALA A 544 -13.11 15.62 6.18
C ALA A 544 -14.07 16.69 5.67
N VAL A 545 -15.25 16.84 6.30
CA VAL A 545 -16.22 17.90 5.96
C VAL A 545 -15.58 19.27 6.09
N GLN A 546 -14.82 19.54 7.17
CA GLN A 546 -14.09 20.81 7.31
C GLN A 546 -13.03 20.98 6.21
N CYS A 547 -12.29 19.92 5.83
CA CYS A 547 -11.34 19.99 4.73
C CYS A 547 -12.02 20.34 3.39
N VAL A 548 -13.14 19.68 3.05
CA VAL A 548 -13.91 19.99 1.83
C VAL A 548 -14.39 21.45 1.87
N LYS A 549 -14.99 21.87 2.99
CA LYS A 549 -15.49 23.24 3.19
C LYS A 549 -14.38 24.29 3.02
N ILE A 550 -13.21 24.06 3.60
CA ILE A 550 -12.06 24.98 3.46
C ILE A 550 -11.60 25.03 2.00
N LEU A 551 -11.47 23.89 1.32
CA LEU A 551 -11.05 23.84 -0.08
C LEU A 551 -12.07 24.47 -1.03
N GLU A 552 -13.36 24.40 -0.74
CA GLU A 552 -14.40 25.10 -1.51
C GLU A 552 -14.40 26.62 -1.22
N ASN A 553 -13.97 27.05 -0.03
CA ASN A 553 -13.76 28.46 0.30
C ASN A 553 -12.48 29.03 -0.33
N HIS A 554 -11.42 28.23 -0.36
CA HIS A 554 -10.08 28.53 -0.87
C HIS A 554 -9.67 27.59 -2.02
N PRO A 555 -10.34 27.66 -3.18
CA PRO A 555 -10.05 26.79 -4.31
C PRO A 555 -8.61 26.94 -4.82
N GLU A 556 -7.95 28.07 -4.55
CA GLU A 556 -6.54 28.32 -4.86
C GLU A 556 -5.54 27.45 -4.08
N TRP A 557 -5.97 26.79 -2.99
CA TRP A 557 -5.14 25.89 -2.18
C TRP A 557 -5.28 24.42 -2.56
N GLY A 558 -6.32 24.05 -3.31
CA GLY A 558 -6.50 22.68 -3.79
C GLY A 558 -5.54 22.34 -4.94
N GLY A 559 -5.40 21.04 -5.24
CA GLY A 559 -4.70 20.55 -6.44
C GLY A 559 -5.40 20.90 -7.76
N GLN A 560 -6.36 21.82 -7.75
CA GLN A 560 -6.98 22.36 -8.94
C GLN A 560 -5.99 23.34 -9.58
N SER A 561 -5.67 23.09 -10.85
CA SER A 561 -4.82 23.98 -11.67
C SER A 561 -5.19 25.45 -11.46
N ARG A 562 -4.19 26.29 -11.12
CA ARG A 562 -4.34 27.75 -10.98
C ARG A 562 -4.97 28.31 -12.25
N ARG A 563 -6.25 28.70 -12.19
CA ARG A 563 -7.11 29.20 -13.28
C ARG A 563 -7.63 28.11 -14.24
N LEU A 564 -8.60 27.33 -13.76
CA LEU A 564 -9.49 26.59 -14.64
C LEU A 564 -10.50 27.56 -15.28
N THR A 565 -10.12 28.18 -16.39
CA THR A 565 -11.12 28.75 -17.30
C THR A 565 -11.89 27.58 -17.91
N LEU A 566 -13.01 27.19 -17.30
CA LEU A 566 -13.97 26.27 -17.90
C LEU A 566 -14.44 26.90 -19.22
N LYS A 567 -13.85 26.44 -20.32
CA LYS A 567 -14.34 26.72 -21.66
C LYS A 567 -15.67 25.98 -21.84
N PRO A 568 -16.58 26.45 -22.71
CA PRO A 568 -17.67 25.62 -23.18
C PRO A 568 -17.15 24.27 -23.71
N LEU A 569 -17.97 23.23 -23.65
CA LEU A 569 -17.66 21.92 -24.27
C LEU A 569 -17.24 22.17 -25.73
N SER A 570 -15.94 22.05 -26.01
CA SER A 570 -15.40 22.41 -27.31
C SER A 570 -15.75 21.36 -28.36
N SER A 571 -15.60 21.70 -29.63
CA SER A 571 -15.77 20.73 -30.73
C SER A 571 -14.74 19.60 -30.69
N ASN A 572 -13.63 19.76 -29.95
CA ASN A 572 -12.60 18.75 -29.84
C ASN A 572 -12.69 18.01 -28.48
N PRO A 573 -13.04 16.71 -28.46
CA PRO A 573 -13.08 15.89 -27.24
C PRO A 573 -11.75 15.86 -26.46
N ASP A 574 -10.61 16.13 -27.09
CA ASP A 574 -9.30 16.08 -26.43
C ASP A 574 -9.04 17.26 -25.48
N GLU A 575 -9.78 18.37 -25.63
CA GLU A 575 -9.67 19.54 -24.74
C GLU A 575 -10.49 19.37 -23.44
N ILE A 576 -11.24 18.28 -23.30
CA ILE A 576 -12.00 17.95 -22.10
C ILE A 576 -11.03 17.50 -21.00
N SER A 577 -10.90 18.34 -19.98
CA SER A 577 -10.02 18.13 -18.83
C SER A 577 -10.79 17.67 -17.58
N SER A 578 -10.05 17.31 -16.53
CA SER A 578 -10.59 16.98 -15.21
C SER A 578 -11.38 18.14 -14.56
N ALA A 579 -11.27 19.36 -15.07
CA ALA A 579 -12.04 20.50 -14.58
C ALA A 579 -13.55 20.29 -14.64
N TYR A 580 -14.04 19.56 -15.65
CA TYR A 580 -15.47 19.25 -15.82
C TYR A 580 -16.02 18.32 -14.74
N ASP A 581 -15.16 17.59 -14.02
CA ASP A 581 -15.57 16.73 -12.90
C ASP A 581 -15.79 17.52 -11.60
N HIS A 582 -15.30 18.77 -11.54
CA HIS A 582 -15.22 19.58 -10.31
C HIS A 582 -15.97 20.92 -10.41
N ILE A 583 -17.03 21.00 -11.22
CA ILE A 583 -17.88 22.19 -11.34
C ILE A 583 -18.57 22.47 -10.00
N SER A 584 -18.52 23.72 -9.54
CA SER A 584 -19.15 24.19 -8.30
C SER A 584 -20.05 25.42 -8.52
N PRO A 585 -20.94 25.77 -7.58
CA PRO A 585 -21.79 26.96 -7.70
C PRO A 585 -21.03 28.25 -8.02
N LYS A 586 -19.80 28.42 -7.49
CA LYS A 586 -18.93 29.59 -7.75
C LYS A 586 -18.47 29.69 -9.20
N SER A 587 -18.34 28.56 -9.89
CA SER A 587 -17.91 28.51 -11.29
C SER A 587 -19.05 28.79 -12.29
N TRP A 588 -20.31 28.76 -11.82
CA TRP A 588 -21.50 28.95 -12.64
C TRP A 588 -21.74 30.43 -12.94
N ARG A 589 -21.88 30.78 -14.22
CA ARG A 589 -22.05 32.17 -14.70
C ARG A 589 -23.47 32.48 -15.17
N GLY A 590 -24.22 31.48 -15.61
CA GLY A 590 -25.59 31.67 -16.06
C GLY A 590 -26.57 32.00 -14.92
N ASP A 591 -27.71 32.60 -15.26
CA ASP A 591 -28.72 33.00 -14.28
C ASP A 591 -29.51 31.80 -13.76
N VAL A 592 -29.32 31.48 -12.48
CA VAL A 592 -29.91 30.33 -11.80
C VAL A 592 -31.04 30.70 -10.83
N ARG A 593 -31.58 31.91 -10.92
CA ARG A 593 -32.70 32.37 -10.07
C ARG A 593 -34.02 31.68 -10.44
N VAL A 594 -34.73 31.15 -9.46
CA VAL A 594 -35.95 30.37 -9.69
C VAL A 594 -37.14 31.23 -10.14
N GLN A 595 -37.20 32.51 -9.77
CA GLN A 595 -38.21 33.46 -10.26
C GLN A 595 -38.23 33.63 -11.79
N ASN A 596 -37.11 33.37 -12.47
CA ASN A 596 -36.99 33.54 -13.92
C ASN A 596 -37.36 32.25 -14.70
N VAL A 597 -37.87 31.24 -14.00
CA VAL A 597 -38.23 29.94 -14.55
C VAL A 597 -39.75 29.79 -14.60
N VAL A 598 -40.26 29.41 -15.77
CA VAL A 598 -41.65 28.97 -15.95
C VAL A 598 -41.64 27.49 -16.30
N LEU A 599 -41.86 26.62 -15.31
CA LEU A 599 -41.68 25.16 -15.45
C LEU A 599 -42.47 24.56 -16.62
N ALA A 600 -43.74 24.95 -16.78
CA ALA A 600 -44.57 24.50 -17.90
C ALA A 600 -44.03 24.96 -19.27
N GLY A 601 -43.45 26.17 -19.33
CA GLY A 601 -42.83 26.73 -20.53
C GLY A 601 -41.53 26.00 -20.89
N CYS A 602 -40.67 25.71 -19.90
CA CYS A 602 -39.46 24.92 -20.09
C CYS A 602 -39.78 23.50 -20.57
N TRP A 603 -40.75 22.85 -19.92
CA TRP A 603 -41.17 21.49 -20.27
C TRP A 603 -41.72 21.43 -21.70
N SER A 604 -42.65 22.32 -22.05
CA SER A 604 -43.26 22.38 -23.39
C SER A 604 -42.26 22.77 -24.49
N SER A 605 -41.30 23.63 -24.18
CA SER A 605 -40.25 24.00 -25.14
C SER A 605 -39.29 22.84 -25.41
N GLY A 606 -38.92 22.08 -24.38
CA GLY A 606 -38.15 20.85 -24.56
C GLY A 606 -38.91 19.78 -25.35
N ARG A 607 -40.24 19.64 -25.16
CA ARG A 607 -41.08 18.78 -26.00
C ARG A 607 -41.04 19.19 -27.47
N ARG A 608 -41.25 20.47 -27.78
CA ARG A 608 -41.21 20.97 -29.18
C ARG A 608 -39.85 20.73 -29.83
N GLU A 609 -38.77 20.94 -29.09
CA GLU A 609 -37.42 20.64 -29.59
C GLU A 609 -37.24 19.14 -29.83
N ALA A 610 -37.72 18.26 -28.94
CA ALA A 610 -37.69 16.82 -29.14
C ALA A 610 -38.53 16.37 -30.35
N GLU A 611 -39.73 16.93 -30.54
CA GLU A 611 -40.58 16.68 -31.72
C GLU A 611 -39.84 17.02 -33.03
N LYS A 612 -39.16 18.18 -33.06
CA LYS A 612 -38.33 18.58 -34.19
C LYS A 612 -37.22 17.58 -34.47
N ARG A 613 -36.49 17.11 -33.45
CA ARG A 613 -35.39 16.15 -33.62
C ARG A 613 -35.87 14.75 -34.04
N LEU A 614 -37.03 14.32 -33.55
CA LEU A 614 -37.66 13.08 -34.00
C LEU A 614 -38.03 13.16 -35.49
N GLN A 615 -38.62 14.28 -35.92
CA GLN A 615 -38.95 14.51 -37.33
C GLN A 615 -37.71 14.56 -38.22
N GLU A 616 -36.63 15.26 -37.80
CA GLU A 616 -35.33 15.25 -38.48
C GLU A 616 -34.75 13.83 -38.62
N ALA A 617 -34.98 12.97 -37.61
CA ALA A 617 -34.59 11.56 -37.62
C ALA A 617 -35.63 10.63 -38.29
N GLN A 618 -36.66 11.18 -38.94
CA GLN A 618 -37.73 10.45 -39.63
C GLN A 618 -38.57 9.55 -38.72
N LEU A 619 -38.69 9.91 -37.44
CA LEU A 619 -39.54 9.25 -36.45
C LEU A 619 -40.76 10.12 -36.13
N ALA A 620 -41.95 9.51 -36.14
CA ALA A 620 -43.18 10.18 -35.75
C ALA A 620 -43.21 10.42 -34.22
N PRO A 621 -43.43 11.66 -33.72
CA PRO A 621 -43.52 11.91 -32.30
C PRO A 621 -44.74 11.20 -31.67
N PRO A 622 -44.57 10.31 -30.66
CA PRO A 622 -45.67 9.49 -30.14
C PRO A 622 -46.49 10.17 -29.03
N PHE A 623 -46.28 11.45 -28.75
CA PHE A 623 -46.77 12.08 -27.51
C PHE A 623 -48.29 12.16 -27.42
N SER A 624 -49.00 12.51 -28.50
CA SER A 624 -50.48 12.53 -28.52
C SER A 624 -51.08 11.13 -28.26
N ASP A 625 -50.42 10.10 -28.78
CA ASP A 625 -50.75 8.70 -28.56
C ASP A 625 -50.51 8.28 -27.10
N MET A 626 -49.40 8.74 -26.51
CA MET A 626 -49.09 8.49 -25.10
C MET A 626 -50.08 9.17 -24.15
N GLU A 627 -50.50 10.40 -24.46
CA GLU A 627 -51.48 11.17 -23.69
C GLU A 627 -52.87 10.55 -23.75
N SER A 628 -53.32 10.13 -24.94
CA SER A 628 -54.64 9.53 -25.15
C SER A 628 -54.77 8.12 -24.57
N LYS A 629 -53.74 7.27 -24.73
CA LYS A 629 -53.74 5.90 -24.18
C LYS A 629 -53.51 5.86 -22.66
N GLY A 630 -52.96 6.95 -22.10
CA GLY A 630 -52.56 7.04 -20.70
C GLY A 630 -51.42 6.08 -20.33
N GLY A 631 -51.09 6.03 -19.04
CA GLY A 631 -50.10 5.09 -18.52
C GLY A 631 -50.54 3.64 -18.69
N LYS A 632 -49.87 2.88 -19.56
CA LYS A 632 -50.15 1.45 -19.76
C LYS A 632 -49.85 0.69 -18.47
N LYS A 633 -50.80 -0.12 -17.98
CA LYS A 633 -50.57 -1.05 -16.86
C LYS A 633 -49.41 -1.96 -17.23
N VAL A 634 -48.29 -1.82 -16.54
CA VAL A 634 -47.11 -2.64 -16.74
C VAL A 634 -47.35 -3.99 -16.06
N HIS A 635 -47.03 -5.08 -16.75
CA HIS A 635 -47.25 -6.43 -16.21
C HIS A 635 -46.55 -6.58 -14.85
N LYS A 636 -47.24 -7.16 -13.87
CA LYS A 636 -46.72 -7.33 -12.50
C LYS A 636 -45.32 -7.91 -12.51
N ALA A 637 -45.01 -8.86 -13.40
CA ALA A 637 -43.67 -9.45 -13.56
C ALA A 637 -42.55 -8.45 -13.92
N THR A 638 -42.83 -7.42 -14.73
CA THR A 638 -41.83 -6.41 -15.13
C THR A 638 -41.54 -5.43 -14.01
N ILE A 639 -42.59 -5.01 -13.27
CA ILE A 639 -42.43 -4.25 -12.04
C ILE A 639 -41.75 -5.12 -10.99
N LEU A 640 -42.22 -6.35 -10.78
CA LEU A 640 -41.58 -7.32 -9.90
C LEU A 640 -40.12 -7.52 -10.26
N ARG A 641 -39.68 -7.50 -11.51
CA ARG A 641 -38.26 -7.58 -11.87
C ARG A 641 -37.43 -6.41 -11.33
N LEU A 642 -38.02 -5.21 -11.20
CA LEU A 642 -37.41 -4.08 -10.48
C LEU A 642 -37.40 -4.31 -8.96
N TYR A 643 -38.43 -4.98 -8.41
CA TYR A 643 -38.60 -5.27 -6.97
C TYR A 643 -37.95 -6.60 -6.47
N SER A 644 -37.70 -7.57 -7.34
CA SER A 644 -37.45 -8.99 -7.01
C SER A 644 -36.09 -9.48 -7.50
N ASN A 645 -35.35 -8.67 -8.24
CA ASN A 645 -33.95 -8.97 -8.56
C ASN A 645 -33.10 -9.29 -7.31
N PRO A 646 -33.36 -8.67 -6.13
CA PRO A 646 -32.67 -9.07 -4.88
C PRO A 646 -33.13 -10.40 -4.29
N PHE A 647 -34.37 -10.83 -4.56
CA PHE A 647 -34.97 -12.05 -3.98
C PHE A 647 -34.80 -13.30 -4.87
N ALA A 648 -34.34 -13.14 -6.11
CA ALA A 648 -34.07 -14.25 -7.03
C ALA A 648 -32.66 -14.85 -6.89
N VAL A 649 -31.89 -14.43 -5.87
CA VAL A 649 -30.50 -14.84 -5.71
C VAL A 649 -30.28 -15.36 -4.30
N SER A 650 -30.66 -16.61 -4.11
CA SER A 650 -29.85 -17.51 -3.28
C SER A 650 -29.06 -18.52 -4.13
N ASP A 651 -29.48 -18.86 -5.37
CA ASP A 651 -28.82 -19.94 -6.13
C ASP A 651 -28.92 -19.90 -7.69
N SER A 652 -29.14 -18.76 -8.34
CA SER A 652 -29.20 -18.74 -9.82
C SER A 652 -27.81 -18.71 -10.48
N LYS A 653 -27.22 -19.90 -10.70
CA LYS A 653 -25.96 -20.14 -11.43
C LYS A 653 -25.96 -19.75 -12.93
N ASP A 654 -27.11 -19.33 -13.48
CA ASP A 654 -27.32 -19.23 -14.93
C ASP A 654 -27.58 -17.78 -15.44
N ARG A 655 -27.19 -16.77 -14.64
CA ARG A 655 -27.39 -15.34 -14.99
C ARG A 655 -26.45 -14.87 -16.10
N LEU A 656 -25.20 -15.35 -16.12
CA LEU A 656 -24.19 -14.97 -17.13
C LEU A 656 -24.57 -15.45 -18.53
N LYS A 657 -25.17 -16.63 -18.65
CA LYS A 657 -25.64 -17.21 -19.92
C LYS A 657 -26.76 -16.37 -20.55
N ARG A 658 -27.73 -15.91 -19.74
CA ARG A 658 -28.89 -15.15 -20.23
C ARG A 658 -28.65 -13.67 -20.50
N VAL A 659 -27.66 -13.05 -19.84
CA VAL A 659 -27.39 -11.61 -19.95
C VAL A 659 -26.17 -11.32 -20.83
N ARG A 660 -25.23 -12.26 -20.96
CA ARG A 660 -23.97 -12.07 -21.68
C ARG A 660 -23.60 -13.22 -22.64
N GLY A 661 -24.40 -14.28 -22.77
CA GLY A 661 -24.11 -15.41 -23.67
C GLY A 661 -23.02 -16.38 -23.19
N PHE A 662 -22.50 -16.22 -21.97
CA PHE A 662 -21.45 -17.11 -21.44
C PHE A 662 -22.06 -18.35 -20.77
N SER A 663 -21.79 -19.53 -21.34
CA SER A 663 -22.00 -20.81 -20.68
C SER A 663 -20.96 -21.00 -19.57
N GLN A 664 -21.35 -21.60 -18.43
CA GLN A 664 -20.42 -21.97 -17.34
C GLN A 664 -19.45 -23.09 -17.77
N TYR A 665 -19.81 -23.87 -18.79
CA TYR A 665 -18.94 -24.88 -19.39
C TYR A 665 -18.59 -24.47 -20.81
N ASP A 666 -17.30 -24.51 -21.11
CA ASP A 666 -16.75 -24.19 -22.41
C ASP A 666 -17.13 -25.30 -23.40
N GLU A 667 -18.26 -25.14 -24.11
CA GLU A 667 -18.70 -26.09 -25.15
C GLU A 667 -17.73 -26.10 -26.35
N SER A 668 -16.81 -25.12 -26.44
CA SER A 668 -15.79 -25.06 -27.50
C SER A 668 -14.61 -26.02 -27.29
N ALA A 669 -14.48 -26.64 -26.11
CA ALA A 669 -13.38 -27.55 -25.79
C ALA A 669 -13.47 -28.92 -26.49
N ARG A 670 -14.59 -29.27 -27.16
CA ARG A 670 -14.70 -30.53 -27.91
C ARG A 670 -14.25 -30.43 -29.37
N GLU A 671 -14.08 -29.24 -29.94
CA GLU A 671 -13.73 -29.09 -31.36
C GLU A 671 -12.28 -28.63 -31.61
N ALA A 672 -11.61 -28.03 -30.63
CA ALA A 672 -10.23 -27.53 -30.77
C ALA A 672 -9.12 -28.60 -30.67
N SER A 673 -9.44 -29.89 -30.74
CA SER A 673 -8.45 -30.98 -30.66
C SER A 673 -7.68 -31.23 -31.96
N ILE A 674 -7.95 -30.46 -33.02
CA ILE A 674 -7.34 -30.66 -34.35
C ILE A 674 -6.94 -29.29 -34.90
N SER A 675 -5.75 -28.81 -34.56
CA SER A 675 -4.89 -27.96 -35.41
C SER A 675 -3.77 -27.32 -34.57
N LEU A 676 -2.91 -28.14 -33.98
CA LEU A 676 -1.57 -27.72 -33.59
C LEU A 676 -0.65 -28.13 -34.74
N LEU A 677 -0.17 -27.15 -35.52
CA LEU A 677 1.13 -27.10 -36.19
C LEU A 677 1.13 -25.94 -37.22
N ALA A 678 2.11 -25.03 -37.07
CA ALA A 678 2.76 -24.17 -38.07
C ALA A 678 2.77 -22.64 -37.77
N SER A 679 4.01 -22.10 -37.64
CA SER A 679 4.58 -20.82 -38.16
C SER A 679 3.86 -19.48 -37.89
N ASP A 680 4.49 -18.33 -37.59
CA ASP A 680 5.88 -17.81 -37.61
C ASP A 680 5.87 -16.50 -36.77
N MET A 681 6.86 -16.19 -35.92
CA MET A 681 8.13 -15.49 -36.18
C MET A 681 7.98 -14.04 -36.69
N ASP A 682 8.06 -13.09 -35.74
CA ASP A 682 8.69 -11.77 -35.92
C ASP A 682 9.38 -11.35 -34.60
N SER A 683 10.54 -10.72 -34.75
CA SER A 683 11.68 -10.64 -33.83
C SER A 683 11.59 -9.48 -32.77
N PRO A 684 12.56 -9.27 -31.85
CA PRO A 684 12.27 -9.08 -30.42
C PRO A 684 12.74 -7.73 -29.85
N GLU A 685 11.83 -6.95 -29.29
CA GLU A 685 12.18 -5.87 -28.36
C GLU A 685 11.28 -5.95 -27.12
N THR A 686 11.92 -6.32 -26.00
CA THR A 686 11.53 -6.08 -24.60
C THR A 686 10.04 -6.19 -24.25
N ASP A 687 9.49 -7.40 -24.22
CA ASP A 687 8.17 -7.63 -23.63
C ASP A 687 8.31 -7.84 -22.11
N ASP A 688 8.18 -6.75 -21.36
CA ASP A 688 8.42 -6.65 -19.91
C ASP A 688 7.22 -7.16 -19.07
N LYS A 689 6.39 -8.04 -19.65
CA LYS A 689 5.07 -8.44 -19.12
C LYS A 689 4.88 -9.95 -19.16
N ILE A 690 4.36 -10.50 -18.06
CA ILE A 690 4.06 -11.93 -17.92
C ILE A 690 2.59 -12.15 -17.59
N HIS A 691 1.98 -13.11 -18.28
CA HIS A 691 0.57 -13.48 -18.16
C HIS A 691 0.39 -14.69 -17.24
N VAL A 692 -0.30 -14.51 -16.13
CA VAL A 692 -0.52 -15.54 -15.09
C VAL A 692 -2.02 -15.69 -14.82
N GLN A 693 -2.45 -16.91 -14.46
CA GLN A 693 -3.88 -17.25 -14.33
C GLN A 693 -4.45 -17.05 -12.90
N ASP A 694 -3.61 -16.75 -11.91
CA ASP A 694 -3.99 -16.62 -10.50
C ASP A 694 -3.42 -15.31 -9.92
N PRO A 695 -4.22 -14.47 -9.22
CA PRO A 695 -3.78 -13.19 -8.69
C PRO A 695 -2.98 -13.28 -7.36
N ALA A 696 -2.71 -14.49 -6.86
CA ALA A 696 -1.90 -14.69 -5.65
C ALA A 696 -0.49 -15.21 -5.95
N LEU A 697 0.53 -14.56 -5.39
CA LEU A 697 1.90 -15.09 -5.39
C LEU A 697 2.19 -15.83 -4.09
N ILE A 698 2.76 -17.02 -4.22
CA ILE A 698 3.20 -17.86 -3.09
C ILE A 698 4.66 -18.25 -3.31
N LEU A 699 5.49 -18.07 -2.27
CA LEU A 699 6.87 -18.54 -2.28
C LEU A 699 6.93 -20.04 -1.95
N LEU A 700 7.53 -20.84 -2.83
CA LEU A 700 7.61 -22.31 -2.71
C LEU A 700 9.07 -22.77 -2.81
N ARG A 701 9.40 -23.89 -2.16
CA ARG A 701 10.75 -24.48 -2.25
C ARG A 701 10.79 -25.54 -3.35
N CYS A 702 11.63 -25.36 -4.37
CA CYS A 702 11.75 -26.33 -5.47
C CYS A 702 12.77 -27.45 -5.16
N ASN A 703 12.37 -28.70 -5.40
CA ASN A 703 13.21 -29.90 -5.30
C ASN A 703 13.81 -30.28 -6.67
N LYS A 704 15.09 -30.69 -6.71
CA LYS A 704 15.83 -31.16 -7.89
C LYS A 704 15.35 -32.48 -8.54
N LYS A 705 14.25 -33.09 -8.07
CA LYS A 705 13.71 -34.35 -8.63
C LYS A 705 12.35 -34.13 -9.27
N TRP A 706 12.27 -34.51 -10.54
CA TRP A 706 11.06 -34.49 -11.37
C TRP A 706 10.08 -35.58 -10.93
N SER A 707 8.84 -35.19 -10.64
CA SER A 707 7.70 -36.12 -10.58
C SER A 707 6.48 -35.39 -11.10
N GLY A 708 5.93 -35.82 -12.23
CA GLY A 708 4.82 -35.17 -12.96
C GLY A 708 3.45 -35.23 -12.28
N ALA A 709 3.37 -35.13 -10.95
CA ALA A 709 2.14 -35.31 -10.18
C ALA A 709 1.49 -34.00 -9.68
N PHE A 710 2.04 -32.82 -10.00
CA PHE A 710 1.57 -31.55 -9.44
C PHE A 710 0.34 -30.96 -10.16
N GLU A 711 0.21 -31.15 -11.48
CA GLU A 711 -0.87 -30.55 -12.29
C GLU A 711 -2.27 -31.18 -12.08
N ALA A 712 -2.39 -32.20 -11.23
CA ALA A 712 -3.65 -32.91 -10.97
C ALA A 712 -4.35 -32.55 -9.63
N ARG A 713 -3.77 -31.69 -8.77
CA ARG A 713 -4.29 -31.39 -7.41
C ARG A 713 -4.34 -29.89 -7.09
N SER A 714 -4.81 -29.09 -8.02
CA SER A 714 -4.78 -27.62 -8.05
C SER A 714 -5.47 -26.91 -6.86
N THR A 715 -4.89 -26.95 -5.65
CA THR A 715 -5.11 -26.00 -4.53
C THR A 715 -4.17 -26.33 -3.37
N PHE A 716 -3.32 -25.38 -2.95
CA PHE A 716 -2.63 -25.47 -1.66
C PHE A 716 -3.65 -25.27 -0.53
N GLN A 717 -4.07 -26.34 0.14
CA GLN A 717 -4.91 -26.25 1.34
C GLN A 717 -4.02 -25.95 2.55
N ASN A 718 -4.38 -24.93 3.34
CA ASN A 718 -3.71 -24.49 4.58
C ASN A 718 -2.37 -23.73 4.40
N ALA A 719 -2.25 -22.85 3.40
CA ALA A 719 -1.15 -21.89 3.37
C ALA A 719 -1.34 -20.82 4.47
N GLU A 720 -0.32 -20.59 5.30
CA GLU A 720 -0.36 -19.51 6.29
C GLU A 720 -0.37 -18.16 5.57
N GLY A 721 -1.25 -17.23 5.95
CA GLY A 721 -1.44 -15.96 5.24
C GLY A 721 -0.17 -15.13 5.06
N ARG A 722 0.86 -15.36 5.88
CA ARG A 722 2.18 -14.71 5.75
C ARG A 722 3.02 -15.22 4.56
N TRP A 723 2.66 -16.34 3.93
CA TRP A 723 3.34 -16.93 2.76
C TRP A 723 2.78 -16.43 1.43
N VAL A 724 1.67 -15.69 1.48
CA VAL A 724 0.90 -15.25 0.32
C VAL A 724 1.02 -13.74 0.23
N GLU A 725 1.44 -13.23 -0.93
CA GLU A 725 1.21 -11.82 -1.26
C GLU A 725 0.01 -11.74 -2.20
N PRO A 726 -1.14 -11.19 -1.75
CA PRO A 726 -2.25 -10.91 -2.64
C PRO A 726 -1.87 -9.72 -3.53
N ILE A 727 -2.04 -9.89 -4.84
CA ILE A 727 -1.74 -8.83 -5.81
C ILE A 727 -3.02 -8.52 -6.57
N ASN A 728 -3.17 -7.27 -6.98
CA ASN A 728 -4.28 -6.82 -7.81
C ASN A 728 -3.78 -6.43 -9.22
N PRO A 729 -3.40 -7.42 -10.05
CA PRO A 729 -2.91 -7.15 -11.41
C PRO A 729 -4.01 -6.72 -12.37
N GLY A 730 -3.62 -6.00 -13.42
CA GLY A 730 -4.52 -5.71 -14.54
C GLY A 730 -4.87 -6.98 -15.32
N ILE A 731 -6.10 -7.08 -15.82
CA ILE A 731 -6.54 -8.19 -16.67
C ILE A 731 -6.42 -7.75 -18.14
N GLN A 732 -5.73 -8.54 -18.96
CA GLN A 732 -5.64 -8.33 -20.40
C GLN A 732 -5.83 -9.66 -21.15
N LEU A 733 -6.20 -9.58 -22.42
CA LEU A 733 -6.24 -10.74 -23.29
C LEU A 733 -4.81 -11.23 -23.53
N ALA A 734 -4.53 -12.50 -23.23
CA ALA A 734 -3.20 -13.06 -23.49
C ALA A 734 -2.86 -12.89 -24.98
N SER A 735 -1.72 -12.27 -25.28
CA SER A 735 -1.29 -11.99 -26.65
C SER A 735 -0.55 -13.16 -27.28
N ARG A 736 -0.08 -14.12 -26.47
CA ARG A 736 0.73 -15.27 -26.87
C ARG A 736 0.45 -16.49 -25.96
N GLY A 737 0.74 -17.71 -26.44
CA GLY A 737 0.64 -18.97 -25.67
C GLY A 737 -0.69 -19.72 -25.82
N GLN A 738 -0.88 -20.79 -25.04
CA GLN A 738 -2.06 -21.69 -25.11
C GLN A 738 -3.40 -21.00 -24.80
N ASN A 739 -3.36 -19.78 -24.24
CA ASN A 739 -4.53 -19.01 -23.84
C ASN A 739 -4.71 -17.71 -24.64
N THR A 740 -4.04 -17.57 -25.79
CA THR A 740 -4.14 -16.38 -26.64
C THR A 740 -5.61 -15.99 -26.86
N GLY A 741 -5.98 -14.75 -26.55
CA GLY A 741 -7.36 -14.26 -26.63
C GLY A 741 -8.27 -14.57 -25.43
N LYS A 742 -7.73 -15.03 -24.30
CA LYS A 742 -8.46 -15.18 -23.02
C LYS A 742 -7.98 -14.17 -21.97
N ASP A 743 -8.93 -13.67 -21.16
CA ASP A 743 -8.66 -12.79 -20.02
C ASP A 743 -7.65 -13.46 -19.06
N THR A 744 -6.47 -12.86 -18.93
CA THR A 744 -5.37 -13.35 -18.10
C THR A 744 -4.79 -12.17 -17.30
N TYR A 745 -4.31 -12.41 -16.08
CA TYR A 745 -3.69 -11.37 -15.29
C TYR A 745 -2.31 -11.05 -15.86
N THR A 746 -2.04 -9.77 -16.11
CA THR A 746 -0.76 -9.29 -16.66
C THR A 746 0.00 -8.57 -15.57
N PHE A 747 1.25 -9.00 -15.38
CA PHE A 747 2.17 -8.41 -14.40
C PHE A 747 3.41 -7.89 -15.11
N ARG A 748 3.97 -6.77 -14.63
CA ARG A 748 5.30 -6.36 -15.09
C ARG A 748 6.37 -7.22 -14.43
N SER A 749 7.42 -7.55 -15.18
CA SER A 749 8.52 -8.35 -14.66
C SER A 749 9.25 -7.67 -13.50
N SER A 750 9.31 -6.33 -13.46
CA SER A 750 9.85 -5.54 -12.33
C SER A 750 9.00 -5.62 -11.07
N GLU A 751 7.67 -5.55 -11.18
CA GLU A 751 6.74 -5.66 -10.06
C GLU A 751 6.83 -7.04 -9.39
N LEU A 752 6.87 -8.11 -10.20
CA LEU A 752 7.03 -9.47 -9.71
C LEU A 752 8.39 -9.67 -9.01
N ARG A 753 9.47 -9.06 -9.53
CA ARG A 753 10.79 -9.07 -8.89
C ARG A 753 10.76 -8.38 -7.52
N GLY A 754 10.14 -7.20 -7.41
CA GLY A 754 10.00 -6.48 -6.14
C GLY A 754 9.18 -7.24 -5.10
N ILE A 755 8.06 -7.83 -5.51
CA ILE A 755 7.19 -8.61 -4.61
C ILE A 755 7.86 -9.89 -4.15
N ALA A 756 8.57 -10.59 -5.05
CA ALA A 756 9.35 -11.77 -4.71
C ALA A 756 10.43 -11.46 -3.66
N PHE A 757 11.10 -10.30 -3.78
CA PHE A 757 12.08 -9.83 -2.78
C PHE A 757 11.41 -9.54 -1.43
N ILE A 758 10.27 -8.85 -1.40
CA ILE A 758 9.52 -8.56 -0.17
C ILE A 758 9.08 -9.85 0.54
N LEU A 759 8.57 -10.83 -0.22
CA LEU A 759 8.19 -12.14 0.32
C LEU A 759 9.40 -12.90 0.87
N GLN A 760 10.53 -12.87 0.18
CA GLN A 760 11.78 -13.49 0.64
C GLN A 760 12.24 -12.88 1.98
N GLN A 761 12.21 -11.55 2.12
CA GLN A 761 12.57 -10.86 3.35
C GLN A 761 11.60 -11.18 4.50
N ARG A 762 10.29 -11.18 4.23
CA ARG A 762 9.24 -11.50 5.22
C ARG A 762 9.32 -12.93 5.76
N LEU A 763 9.90 -13.84 4.98
CA LEU A 763 10.03 -15.26 5.29
C LEU A 763 11.44 -15.66 5.74
N ALA A 764 12.35 -14.69 5.89
CA ALA A 764 13.69 -14.91 6.42
C ALA A 764 13.63 -15.59 7.80
N GLY A 765 14.18 -16.80 7.90
CA GLY A 765 14.17 -17.65 9.11
C GLY A 765 13.11 -18.77 9.13
N ASP A 766 12.03 -18.64 8.37
CA ASP A 766 10.93 -19.64 8.29
C ASP A 766 10.93 -20.47 6.99
N PHE A 767 11.96 -20.33 6.14
CA PHE A 767 12.09 -21.07 4.87
C PHE A 767 12.00 -22.61 5.01
N HIS A 768 12.32 -23.15 6.19
CA HIS A 768 12.22 -24.58 6.48
C HIS A 768 10.77 -25.09 6.56
N ARG A 769 9.79 -24.19 6.79
CA ARG A 769 8.34 -24.48 6.85
C ARG A 769 7.64 -24.35 5.50
N LEU A 770 8.32 -23.81 4.48
CA LEU A 770 7.73 -23.66 3.15
C LEU A 770 7.44 -25.03 2.51
N PRO A 771 6.33 -25.15 1.75
CA PRO A 771 6.01 -26.37 1.02
C PRO A 771 7.09 -26.68 -0.02
N GLU A 772 7.48 -27.95 -0.10
CA GLU A 772 8.47 -28.42 -1.07
C GLU A 772 7.75 -28.99 -2.30
N VAL A 773 8.06 -28.49 -3.49
CA VAL A 773 7.39 -28.83 -4.75
C VAL A 773 8.41 -29.36 -5.77
N PRO A 774 8.12 -30.47 -6.47
CA PRO A 774 9.00 -30.98 -7.53
C PRO A 774 8.97 -30.06 -8.75
N GLN A 775 10.09 -30.00 -9.49
CA GLN A 775 10.14 -29.30 -10.77
C GLN A 775 9.18 -29.93 -11.79
N THR A 776 8.46 -29.11 -12.55
CA THR A 776 7.56 -29.51 -13.65
C THR A 776 7.97 -28.82 -14.95
N PRO A 777 7.34 -29.14 -16.10
CA PRO A 777 7.55 -28.39 -17.34
C PRO A 777 7.16 -26.90 -17.22
N SER A 778 6.21 -26.59 -16.35
CA SER A 778 5.59 -25.27 -16.12
C SER A 778 6.12 -24.52 -14.89
N PHE A 779 6.83 -25.20 -13.96
CA PHE A 779 7.33 -24.64 -12.69
C PHE A 779 8.78 -25.09 -12.38
N PRO A 780 9.71 -24.18 -12.01
CA PRO A 780 9.54 -22.72 -11.96
C PRO A 780 9.26 -22.15 -13.35
N TYR A 781 8.62 -20.97 -13.40
CA TYR A 781 8.29 -20.29 -14.66
C TYR A 781 9.55 -20.13 -15.51
N ARG A 782 9.40 -20.21 -16.85
CA ARG A 782 10.51 -20.12 -17.79
C ARG A 782 10.29 -19.02 -18.83
N SER A 783 11.39 -18.38 -19.25
CA SER A 783 11.40 -17.46 -20.39
C SER A 783 11.21 -18.21 -21.70
N VAL A 784 11.01 -17.46 -22.79
CA VAL A 784 10.88 -18.00 -24.16
C VAL A 784 12.13 -18.79 -24.59
N GLU A 785 13.30 -18.44 -24.03
CA GLU A 785 14.59 -19.11 -24.24
C GLU A 785 14.81 -20.33 -23.33
N GLY A 786 13.85 -20.64 -22.44
CA GLY A 786 13.90 -21.79 -21.53
C GLY A 786 14.58 -21.52 -20.18
N HIS A 787 15.04 -20.28 -19.94
CA HIS A 787 15.67 -19.82 -18.69
C HIS A 787 14.67 -19.73 -17.54
N ALA A 788 15.07 -20.02 -16.29
CA ALA A 788 14.18 -19.88 -15.13
C ALA A 788 13.90 -18.40 -14.81
N CYS A 789 12.64 -18.05 -14.52
CA CYS A 789 12.19 -16.70 -14.17
C CYS A 789 11.68 -16.65 -12.71
N PHE A 790 11.80 -15.48 -12.08
CA PHE A 790 11.29 -15.18 -10.72
C PHE A 790 11.84 -16.11 -9.64
N VAL A 791 13.12 -16.46 -9.77
CA VAL A 791 13.84 -17.24 -8.78
C VAL A 791 14.40 -16.29 -7.73
N CYS A 792 13.99 -16.46 -6.46
CA CYS A 792 14.58 -15.73 -5.34
C CYS A 792 15.96 -16.31 -5.02
N GLU A 793 17.00 -15.69 -5.56
CA GLU A 793 18.39 -16.09 -5.31
C GLU A 793 18.84 -15.62 -3.92
N LYS A 794 19.80 -16.32 -3.31
CA LYS A 794 20.58 -15.76 -2.20
C LYS A 794 21.75 -15.04 -2.82
N ASN A 795 22.00 -13.78 -2.46
CA ASN A 795 23.12 -12.98 -2.97
C ASN A 795 24.43 -13.78 -2.88
N VAL A 796 25.12 -13.96 -4.02
CA VAL A 796 26.44 -14.62 -4.05
C VAL A 796 27.58 -13.65 -4.37
N ASP A 797 27.33 -12.44 -4.89
CA ASP A 797 28.45 -11.58 -5.30
C ASP A 797 28.25 -10.11 -4.88
N GLY A 798 29.23 -9.57 -4.13
CA GLY A 798 29.48 -8.14 -3.98
C GLY A 798 29.48 -7.58 -2.54
N ASP A 799 30.67 -7.55 -1.93
CA ASP A 799 31.13 -6.76 -0.76
C ASP A 799 30.57 -6.97 0.67
N ILE A 800 31.38 -7.74 1.42
CA ILE A 800 31.92 -7.48 2.78
C ILE A 800 31.07 -6.56 3.67
N ASN A 801 30.12 -7.16 4.39
CA ASN A 801 29.97 -6.99 5.84
C ASN A 801 29.01 -8.05 6.41
N ASP A 802 29.56 -9.04 7.11
CA ASP A 802 28.94 -9.85 8.16
C ASP A 802 27.50 -10.43 7.98
N GLU A 803 27.07 -10.77 6.76
CA GLU A 803 25.91 -11.64 6.59
C GLU A 803 26.27 -13.12 6.69
N VAL A 804 25.79 -13.73 7.76
CA VAL A 804 26.22 -15.04 8.20
C VAL A 804 25.70 -16.15 7.30
N ASP A 805 26.62 -16.85 6.63
CA ASP A 805 26.37 -18.08 5.90
C ASP A 805 25.67 -19.12 6.80
N LEU A 806 24.33 -19.18 6.73
CA LEU A 806 23.45 -19.91 7.66
C LEU A 806 23.56 -21.45 7.51
N ASP A 807 24.21 -21.95 6.47
CA ASP A 807 24.35 -23.39 6.23
C ASP A 807 25.70 -23.97 6.65
N THR A 808 26.58 -23.17 7.27
CA THR A 808 27.85 -23.65 7.83
C THR A 808 27.88 -23.55 9.35
N CYS A 809 28.59 -24.48 10.01
CA CYS A 809 28.76 -24.42 11.46
C CYS A 809 29.58 -23.19 11.86
N ARG A 810 28.94 -22.21 12.51
CA ARG A 810 29.57 -20.97 12.98
C ARG A 810 30.64 -21.20 14.06
N ALA A 811 30.51 -22.29 14.82
CA ALA A 811 31.47 -22.68 15.83
C ALA A 811 32.71 -23.39 15.22
N CYS A 812 32.69 -23.82 13.97
CA CYS A 812 33.89 -24.38 13.34
C CYS A 812 34.88 -23.29 12.90
N ARG A 813 36.14 -23.40 13.34
CA ARG A 813 37.22 -22.42 13.05
C ARG A 813 37.43 -22.13 11.55
N ASN A 814 37.10 -23.09 10.68
CA ASN A 814 37.25 -22.98 9.22
C ASN A 814 35.92 -22.96 8.45
N ARG A 815 34.75 -22.96 9.12
CA ARG A 815 33.40 -23.00 8.52
C ARG A 815 33.17 -24.04 7.39
N LYS A 816 34.00 -25.09 7.30
CA LYS A 816 33.93 -26.12 6.23
C LYS A 816 32.81 -27.16 6.42
N VAL A 817 32.11 -27.12 7.56
CA VAL A 817 31.06 -28.10 7.87
C VAL A 817 29.72 -27.55 7.42
N VAL A 818 29.22 -28.09 6.31
CA VAL A 818 27.91 -27.75 5.75
C VAL A 818 26.82 -28.51 6.50
N LEU A 819 25.97 -27.80 7.24
CA LEU A 819 24.97 -28.36 8.14
C LEU A 819 23.87 -29.12 7.40
N SER A 820 23.46 -28.65 6.21
CA SER A 820 22.51 -29.37 5.35
C SER A 820 22.98 -30.75 4.89
N SER A 821 24.30 -30.99 4.86
CA SER A 821 24.88 -32.27 4.45
C SER A 821 24.90 -33.34 5.55
N LEU A 822 24.64 -32.95 6.81
CA LEU A 822 24.67 -33.85 7.95
C LEU A 822 23.30 -34.49 8.20
N SER A 823 23.28 -35.79 8.52
CA SER A 823 22.09 -36.45 9.04
C SER A 823 21.74 -35.90 10.44
N GLY A 824 20.49 -36.04 10.89
CA GLY A 824 20.08 -35.57 12.23
C GLY A 824 21.00 -36.02 13.36
N PRO A 825 21.35 -37.32 13.46
CA PRO A 825 22.32 -37.81 14.45
C PRO A 825 23.73 -37.24 14.28
N ALA A 826 24.22 -37.12 13.04
CA ALA A 826 25.55 -36.55 12.77
C ALA A 826 25.63 -35.05 13.10
N LEU A 827 24.55 -34.31 12.86
CA LEU A 827 24.41 -32.90 13.23
C LEU A 827 24.47 -32.73 14.75
N VAL A 828 23.72 -33.54 15.49
CA VAL A 828 23.72 -33.50 16.96
C VAL A 828 25.08 -33.92 17.54
N ALA A 829 25.75 -34.90 16.94
CA ALA A 829 27.11 -35.26 17.32
C ALA A 829 28.12 -34.13 17.07
N HIS A 830 28.00 -33.45 15.93
CA HIS A 830 28.86 -32.31 15.61
C HIS A 830 28.65 -31.13 16.57
N MET A 831 27.39 -30.73 16.80
CA MET A 831 27.07 -29.64 17.74
C MET A 831 27.37 -30.04 19.18
N GLY A 832 27.11 -31.29 19.57
CA GLY A 832 27.47 -31.83 20.88
C GLY A 832 28.97 -31.82 21.15
N ALA A 833 29.79 -32.01 20.11
CA ALA A 833 31.25 -31.90 20.24
C ALA A 833 31.68 -30.46 20.57
N HIS A 834 31.02 -29.46 19.97
CA HIS A 834 31.23 -28.04 20.33
C HIS A 834 30.78 -27.75 21.76
N ILE A 835 29.61 -28.24 22.19
CA ILE A 835 29.10 -28.02 23.55
C ILE A 835 30.07 -28.58 24.62
N LEU A 836 30.73 -29.71 24.36
CA LEU A 836 31.65 -30.33 25.32
C LEU A 836 33.07 -29.74 25.32
N HIS A 837 33.60 -29.36 24.15
CA HIS A 837 35.05 -29.10 23.98
C HIS A 837 35.39 -27.70 23.47
N ASP A 838 34.41 -26.89 23.07
CA ASP A 838 34.64 -25.51 22.60
C ASP A 838 34.65 -24.53 23.78
N VAL A 839 35.82 -23.95 24.06
CA VAL A 839 36.00 -23.02 25.19
C VAL A 839 35.07 -21.80 25.09
N ARG A 840 34.67 -21.39 23.88
CA ARG A 840 33.76 -20.24 23.68
C ARG A 840 32.34 -20.50 24.15
N LEU A 841 31.94 -21.76 24.27
CA LEU A 841 30.61 -22.17 24.74
C LEU A 841 30.61 -22.58 26.22
N LYS A 842 31.72 -22.41 26.94
CA LYS A 842 31.85 -22.80 28.35
C LYS A 842 30.86 -22.07 29.26
N ASP A 843 30.57 -20.81 28.94
CA ASP A 843 29.64 -19.95 29.69
C ASP A 843 28.25 -19.84 29.04
N ALA A 844 28.00 -20.62 27.98
CA ALA A 844 26.74 -20.60 27.22
C ALA A 844 25.56 -21.13 28.06
N VAL A 845 24.45 -20.38 28.08
CA VAL A 845 23.26 -20.75 28.87
C VAL A 845 22.35 -21.68 28.06
N GLY A 846 22.67 -22.98 28.10
CA GLY A 846 21.85 -24.05 27.53
C GLY A 846 21.79 -24.08 25.99
N PRO A 847 22.93 -24.12 25.29
CA PRO A 847 22.99 -24.08 23.82
C PRO A 847 22.22 -25.24 23.16
N CYS A 848 21.48 -24.94 22.09
CA CYS A 848 20.69 -25.96 21.39
C CYS A 848 21.57 -27.00 20.65
N GLY A 849 21.29 -28.29 20.84
CA GLY A 849 21.98 -29.40 20.17
C GLY A 849 21.81 -29.48 18.65
N PHE A 850 21.01 -28.60 18.02
CA PHE A 850 20.91 -28.50 16.55
C PHE A 850 21.59 -27.26 15.95
N CYS A 851 21.58 -26.12 16.66
CA CYS A 851 22.02 -24.84 16.09
C CYS A 851 22.88 -23.98 17.02
N LEU A 852 23.20 -24.46 18.23
CA LEU A 852 24.02 -23.80 19.26
C LEU A 852 23.49 -22.46 19.80
N ASN A 853 22.41 -21.91 19.26
CA ASN A 853 21.79 -20.69 19.81
C ASN A 853 21.31 -20.89 21.26
N GLU A 854 21.40 -19.82 22.04
CA GLU A 854 20.95 -19.68 23.43
C GLU A 854 19.65 -18.84 23.47
N GLY A 855 18.76 -19.09 24.43
CA GLY A 855 17.59 -18.24 24.70
C GLY A 855 16.26 -18.59 24.01
N THR A 856 15.26 -17.70 24.15
CA THR A 856 13.82 -17.93 23.88
C THR A 856 13.43 -18.09 22.41
N LEU A 857 14.34 -17.76 21.47
CA LEU A 857 14.09 -17.86 20.03
C LEU A 857 14.26 -19.29 19.49
N CYS A 858 15.02 -20.14 20.19
CA CYS A 858 15.19 -21.55 19.85
C CYS A 858 14.56 -22.44 20.94
N THR A 859 13.46 -23.11 20.62
CA THR A 859 12.73 -23.95 21.58
C THR A 859 12.42 -25.32 21.01
N ILE A 860 12.81 -26.37 21.72
CA ILE A 860 12.48 -27.75 21.36
C ILE A 860 11.39 -28.25 22.30
N LYS A 861 10.26 -28.70 21.75
CA LYS A 861 9.16 -29.30 22.52
C LYS A 861 9.07 -30.80 22.26
N LEU A 862 8.65 -31.55 23.26
CA LEU A 862 8.49 -33.00 23.17
C LEU A 862 7.01 -33.36 23.27
N ILE A 863 6.58 -34.29 22.41
CA ILE A 863 5.29 -34.97 22.52
C ILE A 863 5.55 -36.36 23.12
N THR A 864 4.80 -36.71 24.17
CA THR A 864 4.86 -38.02 24.81
C THR A 864 3.68 -38.88 24.37
N ASN A 865 3.97 -40.05 23.80
CA ASN A 865 2.96 -41.05 23.43
C ASN A 865 3.28 -42.39 24.11
N SER A 866 2.35 -43.36 24.05
CA SER A 866 2.52 -44.72 24.58
C SER A 866 3.75 -45.48 24.06
N LYS A 867 4.36 -45.03 22.94
CA LYS A 867 5.58 -45.60 22.35
C LYS A 867 6.89 -44.87 22.71
N GLY A 868 6.82 -43.78 23.49
CA GLY A 868 7.96 -42.96 23.93
C GLY A 868 7.86 -41.48 23.53
N SER A 869 8.85 -40.67 23.93
CA SER A 869 8.95 -39.24 23.60
C SER A 869 9.50 -39.01 22.19
N ARG A 870 8.94 -38.02 21.48
CA ARG A 870 9.45 -37.54 20.19
C ARG A 870 9.43 -36.01 20.13
N ILE A 871 10.24 -35.42 19.25
CA ILE A 871 10.24 -33.97 19.02
C ILE A 871 8.96 -33.55 18.33
N ASP A 872 8.32 -32.50 18.84
CA ASP A 872 7.20 -31.83 18.17
C ASP A 872 7.73 -31.00 17.00
N MET A 873 7.60 -31.53 15.78
CA MET A 873 8.10 -30.84 14.59
C MET A 873 7.27 -29.60 14.22
N LYS A 874 6.08 -29.42 14.81
CA LYS A 874 5.21 -28.27 14.53
C LYS A 874 5.44 -27.13 15.53
N ASP A 875 5.52 -27.47 16.81
CA ASP A 875 5.62 -26.46 17.88
C ASP A 875 7.06 -26.17 18.32
N SER A 876 8.05 -26.91 17.82
CA SER A 876 9.48 -26.59 18.02
C SER A 876 9.96 -25.53 17.03
N ARG A 877 10.71 -24.55 17.53
CA ARG A 877 11.28 -23.45 16.74
C ARG A 877 12.80 -23.59 16.73
N CYS A 878 13.37 -24.09 15.64
CA CYS A 878 14.82 -24.18 15.47
C CYS A 878 15.19 -24.10 13.96
N PRO A 879 16.14 -23.24 13.56
CA PRO A 879 16.54 -23.10 12.15
C PRO A 879 17.18 -24.37 11.57
N SER A 880 17.73 -25.23 12.43
CA SER A 880 18.36 -26.50 12.05
C SER A 880 17.54 -27.71 12.51
N LEU A 881 16.22 -27.58 12.68
CA LEU A 881 15.35 -28.65 13.17
C LEU A 881 15.45 -29.90 12.28
N ARG A 882 15.71 -31.06 12.90
CA ARG A 882 15.80 -32.36 12.22
C ARG A 882 15.08 -33.44 13.03
N LYS A 883 14.56 -34.46 12.33
CA LYS A 883 14.00 -35.65 12.98
C LYS A 883 15.15 -36.53 13.51
N ILE A 884 15.12 -36.83 14.81
CA ILE A 884 16.02 -37.80 15.45
C ILE A 884 15.20 -38.79 16.28
N THR A 885 15.67 -40.03 16.39
CA THR A 885 15.06 -41.05 17.25
C THR A 885 15.66 -40.95 18.64
N ILE A 886 14.93 -40.36 19.58
CA ILE A 886 15.42 -40.07 20.95
C ILE A 886 15.94 -41.34 21.65
N LYS A 887 15.22 -42.47 21.53
CA LYS A 887 15.63 -43.76 22.10
C LYS A 887 16.98 -44.27 21.57
N SER A 888 17.31 -43.96 20.31
CA SER A 888 18.59 -44.34 19.70
C SER A 888 19.69 -43.38 20.11
N ALA A 889 19.40 -42.07 20.12
CA ALA A 889 20.34 -41.04 20.53
C ALA A 889 20.68 -41.09 22.03
N ALA A 890 19.82 -41.67 22.86
CA ALA A 890 20.09 -41.85 24.29
C ALA A 890 21.06 -43.00 24.61
N LYS A 891 21.37 -43.87 23.64
CA LYS A 891 22.25 -45.04 23.83
C LYS A 891 23.62 -44.80 23.21
N TYR A 892 24.67 -44.98 24.01
CA TYR A 892 26.05 -44.91 23.55
C TYR A 892 26.42 -46.16 22.72
N SER A 893 27.10 -45.97 21.59
CA SER A 893 27.83 -47.02 20.86
C SER A 893 29.13 -46.47 20.29
N LYS A 894 30.09 -47.35 19.96
CA LYS A 894 31.39 -46.93 19.40
C LYS A 894 31.24 -46.25 18.02
N GLU A 895 30.21 -46.64 17.26
CA GLU A 895 29.89 -46.11 15.93
C GLU A 895 29.04 -44.83 15.98
N SER A 896 28.43 -44.52 17.13
CA SER A 896 27.62 -43.32 17.36
C SER A 896 27.79 -42.85 18.81
N PRO A 897 28.93 -42.19 19.11
CA PRO A 897 29.32 -41.93 20.49
C PRO A 897 28.53 -40.83 21.18
N CYS A 898 27.79 -39.98 20.44
CA CYS A 898 27.07 -38.85 21.02
C CYS A 898 25.74 -39.27 21.66
N THR A 899 25.62 -39.08 22.98
CA THR A 899 24.36 -39.31 23.70
C THR A 899 23.52 -38.04 23.93
N ASN A 900 23.89 -36.92 23.30
CA ASN A 900 23.17 -35.66 23.44
C ASN A 900 21.78 -35.76 22.79
N HIS A 901 20.72 -35.59 23.57
CA HIS A 901 19.33 -35.62 23.08
C HIS A 901 18.45 -34.71 23.93
N PRO A 902 17.31 -34.23 23.42
CA PRO A 902 16.37 -33.44 24.20
C PRO A 902 15.59 -34.35 25.17
N LEU A 903 15.54 -33.97 26.43
CA LEU A 903 14.78 -34.62 27.49
C LEU A 903 13.92 -33.60 28.27
N ALA A 904 12.87 -34.09 28.93
CA ALA A 904 12.10 -33.26 29.85
C ALA A 904 12.81 -33.22 31.21
N CYS A 905 13.06 -32.04 31.75
CA CYS A 905 13.60 -31.90 33.11
C CYS A 905 12.54 -32.39 34.12
N PRO A 906 12.86 -33.30 35.04
CA PRO A 906 11.89 -33.85 36.01
C PRO A 906 11.38 -32.81 37.02
N LEU A 907 12.10 -31.70 37.18
CA LEU A 907 11.76 -30.59 38.08
C LEU A 907 10.96 -29.47 37.41
N CYS A 908 10.88 -29.47 36.08
CA CYS A 908 10.14 -28.47 35.31
C CYS A 908 8.67 -28.89 35.10
N PRO A 909 7.74 -27.94 34.94
CA PRO A 909 6.39 -28.21 34.48
C PRO A 909 6.38 -29.02 33.17
N LYS A 910 5.37 -29.89 32.99
CA LYS A 910 5.25 -30.76 31.79
C LYS A 910 5.13 -29.99 30.46
N SER A 911 4.72 -28.72 30.51
CA SER A 911 4.62 -27.83 29.34
C SER A 911 5.92 -27.11 29.00
N SER A 912 6.97 -27.26 29.82
CA SER A 912 8.25 -26.58 29.60
C SER A 912 9.01 -27.14 28.39
N PRO A 913 9.82 -26.31 27.71
CA PRO A 913 10.71 -26.78 26.65
C PRO A 913 11.66 -27.87 27.14
N ALA A 914 12.07 -28.75 26.23
CA ALA A 914 13.03 -29.80 26.51
C ALA A 914 14.45 -29.25 26.67
N VAL A 915 15.20 -29.87 27.56
CA VAL A 915 16.60 -29.55 27.87
C VAL A 915 17.48 -30.63 27.25
N TRP A 916 18.59 -30.24 26.63
CA TRP A 916 19.55 -31.19 26.05
C TRP A 916 20.38 -31.88 27.14
N LYS A 917 20.66 -33.18 27.01
CA LYS A 917 21.39 -34.00 28.01
C LYS A 917 22.67 -33.31 28.50
N TYR A 918 23.49 -32.78 27.61
CA TYR A 918 24.76 -32.16 27.98
C TYR A 918 24.60 -30.87 28.80
N ASN A 919 23.43 -30.21 28.71
CA ASN A 919 23.12 -28.98 29.42
C ASN A 919 22.30 -29.20 30.70
N LEU A 920 21.87 -30.44 30.98
CA LEU A 920 20.92 -30.74 32.07
C LEU A 920 21.48 -30.40 33.46
N SER A 921 22.76 -30.69 33.70
CA SER A 921 23.42 -30.35 34.98
C SER A 921 23.41 -28.84 35.22
N SER A 922 23.84 -28.05 34.23
CA SER A 922 23.83 -26.59 34.30
C SER A 922 22.41 -26.02 34.46
N HIS A 923 21.43 -26.60 33.76
CA HIS A 923 20.02 -26.21 33.88
C HIS A 923 19.47 -26.44 35.29
N ILE A 924 19.73 -27.61 35.91
CA ILE A 924 19.25 -27.89 37.27
C ILE A 924 19.92 -26.94 38.28
N THR A 925 21.23 -26.75 38.19
CA THR A 925 21.98 -25.84 39.08
C THR A 925 21.48 -24.40 39.01
N SER A 926 21.14 -23.92 37.80
CA SER A 926 20.73 -22.52 37.59
C SER A 926 19.24 -22.26 37.81
N HIS A 927 18.36 -23.14 37.32
CA HIS A 927 16.90 -22.93 37.35
C HIS A 927 16.21 -23.63 38.53
N HIS A 928 16.90 -24.56 39.20
CA HIS A 928 16.43 -25.26 40.39
C HIS A 928 17.50 -25.26 41.49
N PRO A 929 17.92 -24.08 42.00
CA PRO A 929 19.06 -23.95 42.92
C PRO A 929 18.86 -24.66 44.27
N THR A 930 17.61 -24.99 44.63
CA THR A 930 17.25 -25.73 45.85
C THR A 930 17.28 -27.25 45.66
N ALA A 931 17.47 -27.76 44.44
CA ALA A 931 17.51 -29.19 44.14
C ALA A 931 18.95 -29.72 44.23
N ASN A 932 19.13 -30.88 44.87
CA ASN A 932 20.44 -31.54 44.89
C ASN A 932 20.73 -32.17 43.51
N VAL A 933 21.66 -31.57 42.78
CA VAL A 933 22.08 -31.97 41.43
C VAL A 933 22.63 -33.39 41.39
N ASP A 934 23.25 -33.87 42.49
CA ASP A 934 23.82 -35.22 42.56
C ASP A 934 22.75 -36.32 42.45
N LEU A 935 21.49 -36.05 42.84
CA LEU A 935 20.39 -37.00 42.68
C LEU A 935 20.03 -37.29 41.21
N TYR A 936 20.41 -36.38 40.30
CA TYR A 936 20.12 -36.49 38.87
C TYR A 936 21.37 -36.85 38.05
N LYS A 937 22.48 -37.19 38.72
CA LYS A 937 23.78 -37.46 38.09
C LYS A 937 23.69 -38.52 36.99
N ASP A 938 22.91 -39.57 37.18
CA ASP A 938 22.73 -40.64 36.18
C ASP A 938 21.98 -40.16 34.92
N SER A 939 21.25 -39.05 34.98
CA SER A 939 20.52 -38.48 33.83
C SER A 939 21.42 -37.67 32.89
N PHE A 940 22.60 -37.22 33.34
CA PHE A 940 23.52 -36.40 32.54
C PHE A 940 24.99 -36.86 32.57
N LYS A 941 25.35 -37.86 33.37
CA LYS A 941 26.71 -38.43 33.39
C LYS A 941 27.11 -38.91 31.99
N LEU A 942 28.34 -38.60 31.60
CA LEU A 942 28.97 -39.02 30.36
C LEU A 942 30.04 -40.06 30.67
N ALA A 943 30.16 -41.08 29.81
CA ALA A 943 31.22 -42.08 29.92
C ALA A 943 32.56 -41.45 29.48
N SER A 944 33.68 -41.88 30.07
CA SER A 944 35.01 -41.36 29.73
C SER A 944 35.33 -41.61 28.25
N GLU A 945 34.90 -42.74 27.71
CA GLU A 945 35.05 -43.12 26.30
C GLU A 945 34.22 -42.23 25.36
N GLU A 946 33.02 -41.82 25.78
CA GLU A 946 32.18 -40.87 25.05
C GLU A 946 32.85 -39.50 24.97
N ILE A 947 33.40 -38.99 26.08
CA ILE A 947 34.12 -37.72 26.11
C ILE A 947 35.31 -37.75 25.14
N THR A 948 36.09 -38.84 25.15
CA THR A 948 37.26 -39.03 24.28
C THR A 948 36.88 -39.11 22.80
N LEU A 949 35.87 -39.91 22.42
CA LEU A 949 35.43 -40.03 21.03
C LEU A 949 34.81 -38.72 20.51
N MET A 950 34.06 -37.99 21.36
CA MET A 950 33.53 -36.67 21.01
C MET A 950 34.63 -35.62 20.84
N LYS A 951 35.75 -35.74 21.58
CA LYS A 951 36.96 -34.90 21.37
C LYS A 951 37.60 -35.21 20.01
N GLY A 952 37.62 -36.47 19.60
CA GLY A 952 38.01 -36.88 18.24
C GLY A 952 37.14 -36.21 17.16
N ILE A 953 35.82 -36.24 17.32
CA ILE A 953 34.87 -35.57 16.39
C ILE A 953 35.13 -34.06 16.32
N TYR A 954 35.36 -33.39 17.45
CA TYR A 954 35.68 -31.96 17.51
C TYR A 954 36.97 -31.61 16.76
N GLN A 955 37.98 -32.46 16.84
CA GLN A 955 39.30 -32.21 16.22
C GLN A 955 39.38 -32.64 14.75
N THR A 956 38.49 -33.51 14.28
CA THR A 956 38.47 -33.95 12.88
C THR A 956 37.72 -32.98 11.96
N VAL A 957 38.42 -32.39 10.99
CA VAL A 957 37.78 -31.62 9.90
C VAL A 957 37.11 -32.58 8.91
N PRO A 958 35.81 -32.47 8.60
CA PRO A 958 35.14 -33.32 7.61
C PRO A 958 35.69 -33.08 6.20
N ARG A 959 35.84 -34.14 5.40
CA ARG A 959 36.12 -34.05 3.95
C ARG A 959 34.79 -34.05 3.19
N THR A 960 34.56 -33.06 2.32
CA THR A 960 33.48 -33.12 1.32
C THR A 960 33.80 -34.21 0.30
N SER A 961 32.97 -35.25 0.22
CA SER A 961 33.07 -36.22 -0.87
C SER A 961 32.64 -35.55 -2.17
N LYS A 962 33.53 -35.48 -3.17
CA LYS A 962 33.15 -35.14 -4.55
C LYS A 962 32.17 -36.19 -5.05
N LYS A 963 30.87 -35.87 -5.07
CA LYS A 963 29.88 -36.63 -5.84
C LYS A 963 29.68 -35.96 -7.20
N LYS A 964 30.04 -36.71 -8.24
CA LYS A 964 29.55 -36.59 -9.61
C LYS A 964 28.01 -36.58 -9.58
N ASN A 965 27.44 -35.46 -9.98
CA ASN A 965 26.20 -35.31 -10.73
C ASN A 965 26.05 -33.82 -11.02
N GLN A 966 26.71 -33.34 -12.08
CA GLN A 966 26.25 -32.14 -12.77
C GLN A 966 24.94 -32.53 -13.47
N THR A 967 23.83 -32.50 -12.73
CA THR A 967 22.56 -32.13 -13.34
C THR A 967 22.68 -30.63 -13.58
N ALA A 968 22.71 -30.23 -14.86
CA ALA A 968 22.79 -28.84 -15.28
C ALA A 968 21.87 -27.97 -14.41
N SER A 969 22.43 -26.97 -13.74
CA SER A 969 21.64 -25.92 -13.11
C SER A 969 20.79 -25.28 -14.21
N LEU A 970 19.49 -25.12 -13.96
CA LEU A 970 18.65 -24.34 -14.86
C LEU A 970 19.30 -22.95 -15.02
N PRO A 971 19.65 -22.51 -16.23
CA PRO A 971 20.15 -21.16 -16.42
C PRO A 971 19.01 -20.17 -16.11
N ILE A 972 19.29 -19.12 -15.35
CA ILE A 972 18.31 -18.15 -14.84
C ILE A 972 18.29 -16.95 -15.77
N SER A 973 17.12 -16.37 -16.02
CA SER A 973 16.98 -15.18 -16.87
C SER A 973 17.47 -13.94 -16.12
N ASP A 974 18.47 -13.24 -16.68
CA ASP A 974 19.05 -12.02 -16.09
C ASP A 974 17.99 -10.94 -15.85
N GLY A 975 17.09 -10.75 -16.82
CA GLY A 975 15.93 -9.85 -16.73
C GLY A 975 14.76 -10.36 -15.87
N HIS A 976 14.90 -11.43 -15.09
CA HIS A 976 13.83 -11.89 -14.18
C HIS A 976 14.37 -12.33 -12.80
N SER A 977 15.63 -11.99 -12.50
CA SER A 977 16.27 -12.24 -11.20
C SER A 977 15.94 -11.13 -10.19
N THR A 978 15.71 -11.50 -8.93
CA THR A 978 15.51 -10.54 -7.82
C THR A 978 16.75 -9.65 -7.58
N ARG A 979 17.93 -10.00 -8.13
CA ARG A 979 19.16 -9.19 -8.03
C ARG A 979 19.01 -7.81 -8.68
N MET A 980 18.19 -7.68 -9.73
CA MET A 980 17.98 -6.41 -10.43
C MET A 980 17.10 -5.40 -9.66
N ALA A 981 16.36 -5.83 -8.63
CA ALA A 981 15.47 -4.95 -7.87
C ALA A 981 16.20 -3.93 -6.98
N LEU A 982 17.51 -4.12 -6.74
CA LEU A 982 18.34 -3.22 -5.92
C LEU A 982 19.15 -2.20 -6.76
N CYS A 983 19.26 -2.40 -8.07
CA CYS A 983 20.07 -1.53 -8.94
C CYS A 983 19.32 -0.28 -9.43
N GLU A 984 17.98 -0.23 -9.32
CA GLU A 984 17.16 0.87 -9.86
C GLU A 984 17.05 2.11 -8.93
N ILE A 985 17.81 2.19 -7.84
CA ILE A 985 17.70 3.30 -6.86
C ILE A 985 18.74 4.42 -7.08
N ASN A 986 19.71 4.26 -7.99
CA ASN A 986 20.69 5.31 -8.28
C ASN A 986 20.62 5.80 -9.73
N GLY A 987 20.07 7.01 -9.90
CA GLY A 987 20.47 7.96 -10.95
C GLY A 987 19.69 7.92 -12.27
N ASP A 988 18.69 8.80 -12.39
CA ASP A 988 18.33 9.46 -13.64
C ASP A 988 19.37 10.59 -13.83
N ASP A 989 20.37 10.37 -14.68
CA ASP A 989 21.16 11.44 -15.30
C ASP A 989 21.24 11.10 -16.79
N SER A 990 20.48 11.85 -17.56
CA SER A 990 20.48 11.86 -19.01
C SER A 990 21.86 12.25 -19.55
N GLU A 991 22.36 11.55 -20.57
CA GLU A 991 23.05 12.24 -21.66
C GLU A 991 23.14 11.40 -22.96
N THR A 992 23.11 12.17 -24.03
CA THR A 992 22.97 11.88 -25.45
C THR A 992 24.12 11.05 -26.04
N ASN A 993 23.80 10.09 -26.91
CA ASN A 993 24.75 9.54 -27.87
C ASN A 993 24.65 10.33 -29.19
N GLU A 994 25.75 10.97 -29.59
CA GLU A 994 26.26 10.99 -30.96
C GLU A 994 27.80 10.85 -30.87
N PRO A 995 28.45 10.20 -31.85
CA PRO A 995 29.69 9.44 -31.66
C PRO A 995 30.93 10.19 -32.15
N GLU A 996 32.13 9.83 -31.66
CA GLU A 996 33.34 9.60 -32.47
C GLU A 996 34.61 9.32 -31.64
N PHE A 997 35.33 8.28 -32.07
CA PHE A 997 36.78 8.14 -32.25
C PHE A 997 37.81 8.46 -31.14
N SER A 998 38.47 7.36 -30.73
CA SER A 998 39.92 7.08 -30.77
C SER A 998 40.93 7.74 -29.81
N GLU A 999 41.96 6.92 -29.57
CA GLU A 999 43.31 7.23 -29.05
C GLU A 999 43.40 7.41 -27.54
N GLU A 1000 44.43 6.98 -26.84
CA GLU A 1000 45.50 5.98 -26.96
C GLU A 1000 46.17 6.04 -25.56
N GLU A 1001 46.90 4.99 -25.21
CA GLU A 1001 47.69 4.85 -23.98
C GLU A 1001 48.57 6.08 -23.68
N VAL A 1002 48.87 6.33 -22.39
CA VAL A 1002 50.25 6.47 -21.87
C VAL A 1002 50.19 6.52 -20.33
N ASP A 1003 50.95 5.60 -19.74
CA ASP A 1003 51.29 5.40 -18.33
C ASP A 1003 52.22 6.50 -17.77
N GLU A 1004 52.53 6.34 -16.47
CA GLU A 1004 53.68 6.94 -15.77
C GLU A 1004 53.45 8.42 -15.39
N ASP A 1005 53.49 8.86 -14.13
CA ASP A 1005 54.49 8.53 -13.14
C ASP A 1005 54.28 9.37 -11.86
N GLU A 1006 54.77 8.79 -10.78
CA GLU A 1006 55.62 9.41 -9.75
C GLU A 1006 55.15 10.63 -8.93
N GLU A 1007 54.98 10.31 -7.64
CA GLU A 1007 55.88 10.78 -6.57
C GLU A 1007 55.56 12.05 -5.76
N LEU A 1008 55.61 11.80 -4.44
CA LEU A 1008 56.32 12.58 -3.42
C LEU A 1008 55.65 13.92 -3.03
N GLN A 1009 55.63 14.36 -1.77
CA GLN A 1009 56.53 14.04 -0.68
C GLN A 1009 56.02 14.66 0.62
N GLU A 1010 56.31 13.96 1.73
CA GLU A 1010 56.94 14.49 2.96
C GLU A 1010 56.18 15.53 3.84
N SER A 1011 56.34 15.56 5.17
CA SER A 1011 57.34 14.94 6.02
C SER A 1011 57.05 15.12 7.52
N ASP A 1012 57.85 14.36 8.30
CA ASP A 1012 58.53 14.71 9.55
C ASP A 1012 57.90 14.43 10.94
N ASP A 1013 58.33 13.27 11.47
CA ASP A 1013 59.48 13.15 12.41
C ASP A 1013 59.23 12.59 13.84
N LEU A 1014 59.55 11.28 13.97
CA LEU A 1014 60.66 10.64 14.73
C LEU A 1014 61.41 11.46 15.82
N PRO A 1015 62.09 10.85 16.85
CA PRO A 1015 63.12 9.79 16.68
C PRO A 1015 63.30 8.85 17.93
N PRO A 1016 64.44 8.15 18.18
CA PRO A 1016 64.73 6.81 17.62
C PRO A 1016 65.42 5.80 18.62
N ALA A 1017 65.79 4.64 18.06
CA ALA A 1017 66.90 3.74 18.45
C ALA A 1017 66.71 2.83 19.70
N ASP A 1018 67.20 1.58 19.77
CA ASP A 1018 68.28 0.95 19.01
C ASP A 1018 68.27 -0.60 19.01
N THR A 1019 68.75 -1.11 17.89
CA THR A 1019 69.34 -2.40 17.42
C THR A 1019 69.70 -3.57 18.37
N ARG A 1020 69.66 -4.82 17.86
CA ARG A 1020 70.82 -5.53 17.22
C ARG A 1020 70.57 -7.01 16.78
N ILE A 1021 70.87 -7.27 15.49
CA ILE A 1021 71.70 -8.35 14.87
C ILE A 1021 71.19 -9.81 14.97
N LEU A 1022 70.71 -10.47 13.90
CA LEU A 1022 71.37 -11.06 12.71
C LEU A 1022 72.41 -12.18 12.95
N SER A 1023 72.04 -13.41 12.62
CA SER A 1023 72.73 -14.26 11.63
C SER A 1023 71.90 -15.55 11.43
N GLU A 1024 71.82 -16.25 10.29
CA GLU A 1024 72.18 -16.06 8.89
C GLU A 1024 71.45 -17.21 8.15
N ILE A 1025 70.93 -16.94 6.95
CA ILE A 1025 70.36 -17.93 6.01
C ILE A 1025 71.53 -18.45 5.14
N PRO A 1026 71.53 -19.68 4.57
CA PRO A 1026 71.02 -19.82 3.20
C PRO A 1026 70.43 -21.20 2.84
N ALA A 1027 69.66 -21.19 1.74
CA ALA A 1027 69.01 -22.33 1.12
C ALA A 1027 69.93 -23.11 0.16
N SER A 1028 69.82 -24.45 0.11
CA SER A 1028 69.71 -25.22 -1.16
C SER A 1028 69.60 -26.76 -0.97
N GLN A 1029 68.58 -27.30 -1.64
CA GLN A 1029 68.44 -28.61 -2.31
C GLN A 1029 68.68 -29.96 -1.59
N MET A 1030 67.53 -30.53 -1.17
CA MET A 1030 67.01 -31.87 -1.46
C MET A 1030 67.94 -33.05 -1.84
N GLN A 1031 67.80 -34.10 -1.00
CA GLN A 1031 68.09 -35.54 -1.16
C GLN A 1031 69.54 -35.99 -0.85
N GLY A 1032 69.87 -37.10 -0.17
CA GLY A 1032 69.11 -38.18 0.45
C GLY A 1032 69.95 -39.48 0.60
N LEU A 1033 70.23 -39.88 1.86
CA LEU A 1033 70.89 -41.11 2.36
C LEU A 1033 70.50 -42.47 1.73
N THR A 1034 71.51 -43.35 1.68
CA THR A 1034 71.56 -44.83 1.75
C THR A 1034 72.72 -45.17 2.70
N GLU A 1035 72.84 -46.24 3.48
CA GLU A 1035 72.26 -47.57 3.73
C GLU A 1035 72.85 -47.93 5.14
N ASP A 1036 72.25 -48.68 6.07
CA ASP A 1036 71.89 -50.11 6.03
C ASP A 1036 70.92 -50.50 7.19
N ILE A 1037 69.81 -51.17 6.83
CA ILE A 1037 69.35 -52.55 7.18
C ILE A 1037 69.64 -53.04 8.64
N GLU A 1038 68.71 -53.48 9.54
CA GLU A 1038 67.80 -54.66 9.50
C GLU A 1038 66.90 -54.82 10.80
N PRO A 1039 66.17 -55.94 11.13
CA PRO A 1039 64.68 -55.99 11.22
C PRO A 1039 64.10 -56.38 12.61
N SER A 1040 62.80 -56.18 12.92
CA SER A 1040 62.05 -57.13 13.81
C SER A 1040 60.55 -56.85 14.08
N ARG A 1041 59.76 -57.91 13.89
CA ARG A 1041 58.70 -58.52 14.72
C ARG A 1041 57.45 -57.71 15.16
N LEU A 1042 56.30 -58.17 14.65
CA LEU A 1042 54.94 -57.93 15.15
C LEU A 1042 54.77 -58.32 16.64
N ARG A 1043 54.36 -57.37 17.50
CA ARG A 1043 53.91 -57.64 18.89
C ARG A 1043 52.44 -58.09 18.89
N LYS A 1044 52.15 -59.25 19.50
CA LYS A 1044 50.79 -59.81 19.66
C LYS A 1044 49.99 -58.97 20.69
N ARG A 1045 48.81 -58.48 20.30
CA ARG A 1045 47.84 -57.84 21.21
C ARG A 1045 47.33 -58.86 22.24
N ARG A 1046 47.39 -58.54 23.55
CA ARG A 1046 46.57 -59.20 24.57
C ARG A 1046 45.21 -58.50 24.63
N LEU A 1047 44.13 -59.28 24.56
CA LEU A 1047 42.79 -58.83 24.91
C LEU A 1047 42.63 -59.02 26.42
N ALA A 1048 42.02 -58.05 27.11
CA ALA A 1048 41.82 -58.10 28.55
C ALA A 1048 40.74 -59.14 28.90
N ASP A 1049 41.15 -60.25 29.52
CA ASP A 1049 40.30 -61.01 30.43
C ASP A 1049 40.51 -60.47 31.86
N ASP A 1050 39.44 -60.51 32.63
CA ASP A 1050 39.23 -59.95 33.97
C ASP A 1050 40.10 -60.64 35.02
N ASP A 1051 41.34 -60.17 35.26
CA ASP A 1051 42.11 -60.49 36.47
C ASP A 1051 43.26 -59.46 36.71
N GLY A 1052 43.25 -58.81 37.89
CA GLY A 1052 44.33 -58.02 38.52
C GLY A 1052 45.31 -57.23 37.64
N ILE A 1053 45.09 -55.91 37.50
CA ILE A 1053 46.00 -55.02 36.76
C ILE A 1053 47.36 -54.89 37.47
N GLN A 1054 48.38 -55.63 37.01
CA GLN A 1054 49.78 -55.33 37.31
C GLN A 1054 50.24 -54.19 36.38
N ASN A 1055 50.64 -53.05 36.95
CA ASN A 1055 51.09 -51.88 36.20
C ASN A 1055 52.54 -52.08 35.72
N VAL A 1056 52.78 -52.96 34.75
CA VAL A 1056 54.13 -53.20 34.19
C VAL A 1056 54.33 -52.34 32.94
N CYS A 1057 55.54 -51.82 32.73
CA CYS A 1057 55.88 -51.03 31.56
C CYS A 1057 56.10 -51.90 30.31
N GLU A 1058 55.31 -51.63 29.27
CA GLU A 1058 55.28 -52.39 28.01
C GLU A 1058 56.29 -51.89 26.95
N ASP A 1059 57.24 -51.02 27.33
CA ASP A 1059 58.30 -50.53 26.43
C ASP A 1059 59.40 -51.59 26.22
N ASP A 1060 59.89 -51.73 24.97
CA ASP A 1060 60.92 -52.73 24.62
C ASP A 1060 62.24 -52.41 25.35
N GLY A 1061 62.51 -53.14 26.44
CA GLY A 1061 63.72 -52.99 27.27
C GLY A 1061 63.50 -52.49 28.70
N CYS A 1062 62.27 -52.17 29.12
CA CYS A 1062 61.98 -51.71 30.48
C CYS A 1062 61.46 -52.83 31.41
N GLY A 1063 60.28 -53.40 31.12
CA GLY A 1063 59.72 -54.57 31.81
C GLY A 1063 59.51 -54.47 33.33
N ALA A 1064 59.64 -53.28 33.93
CA ALA A 1064 59.56 -53.06 35.37
C ALA A 1064 58.18 -52.52 35.82
N ASP A 1065 57.84 -52.73 37.09
CA ASP A 1065 56.62 -52.21 37.72
C ASP A 1065 56.62 -50.67 37.77
N ILE A 1066 55.46 -50.09 37.47
CA ILE A 1066 55.24 -48.64 37.34
C ILE A 1066 54.61 -48.09 38.62
N ALA A 1067 55.28 -47.11 39.22
CA ALA A 1067 54.68 -46.30 40.30
C ALA A 1067 53.52 -45.44 39.74
N GLU A 1068 52.45 -45.29 40.51
CA GLU A 1068 51.19 -44.63 40.08
C GLU A 1068 51.38 -43.20 39.54
N ARG A 1069 52.39 -42.49 40.07
CA ARG A 1069 52.79 -41.15 39.61
C ARG A 1069 53.36 -41.14 38.18
N ASP A 1070 54.08 -42.18 37.80
CA ASP A 1070 54.75 -42.31 36.49
C ASP A 1070 53.93 -43.12 35.49
N LEU A 1071 52.74 -43.58 35.89
CA LEU A 1071 51.83 -44.41 35.11
C LEU A 1071 51.17 -43.64 33.96
N LEU A 1072 51.53 -44.00 32.74
CA LEU A 1072 50.91 -43.52 31.51
C LEU A 1072 50.09 -44.67 30.89
N ARG A 1073 48.76 -44.48 30.77
CA ARG A 1073 47.84 -45.44 30.14
C ARG A 1073 47.47 -44.98 28.74
N CYS A 1074 47.31 -45.92 27.82
CA CYS A 1074 46.76 -45.62 26.51
C CYS A 1074 45.24 -45.32 26.60
N ASP A 1075 44.82 -44.19 26.03
CA ASP A 1075 43.41 -43.76 26.04
C ASP A 1075 42.55 -44.37 24.92
N ALA A 1076 43.07 -45.34 24.18
CA ALA A 1076 42.33 -45.98 23.09
C ALA A 1076 41.30 -47.00 23.62
N PRO A 1077 40.05 -46.99 23.10
CA PRO A 1077 39.02 -47.91 23.57
C PRO A 1077 39.42 -49.39 23.39
N GLY A 1078 39.63 -50.11 24.49
CA GLY A 1078 40.02 -51.53 24.49
C GLY A 1078 41.52 -51.80 24.50
N CYS A 1079 42.37 -50.77 24.61
CA CYS A 1079 43.81 -50.93 24.87
C CYS A 1079 44.07 -50.81 26.37
N ALA A 1080 44.74 -51.80 26.97
CA ALA A 1080 45.06 -51.83 28.39
C ALA A 1080 46.56 -51.63 28.69
N LEU A 1081 47.36 -51.22 27.70
CA LEU A 1081 48.80 -51.10 27.84
C LEU A 1081 49.20 -49.88 28.69
N THR A 1082 50.20 -50.10 29.55
CA THR A 1082 50.77 -49.11 30.48
C THR A 1082 52.25 -48.89 30.23
N TYR A 1083 52.70 -47.64 30.39
CA TYR A 1083 54.09 -47.22 30.17
C TYR A 1083 54.54 -46.26 31.27
N HIS A 1084 55.86 -46.15 31.49
CA HIS A 1084 56.41 -45.01 32.22
C HIS A 1084 56.36 -43.75 31.35
N LEU A 1085 56.08 -42.61 31.96
CA LEU A 1085 56.21 -41.29 31.33
C LEU A 1085 57.58 -41.11 30.66
N SER A 1086 58.66 -41.40 31.39
CA SER A 1086 60.04 -41.24 30.91
C SER A 1086 60.40 -42.19 29.78
N CYS A 1087 59.92 -43.44 29.79
CA CYS A 1087 60.16 -44.40 28.70
C CYS A 1087 59.56 -43.93 27.37
N GLN A 1088 58.47 -43.15 27.42
CA GLN A 1088 57.86 -42.56 26.22
C GLN A 1088 58.35 -41.11 25.97
N GLY A 1089 59.42 -40.68 26.65
CA GLY A 1089 60.06 -39.37 26.47
C GLY A 1089 59.25 -38.20 27.04
N LEU A 1090 58.37 -38.44 28.01
CA LEU A 1090 57.48 -37.44 28.60
C LEU A 1090 57.87 -37.14 30.05
N PHE A 1091 57.78 -35.87 30.44
CA PHE A 1091 58.07 -35.42 31.80
C PHE A 1091 56.80 -35.23 32.65
N GLU A 1092 55.64 -35.03 32.03
CA GLU A 1092 54.33 -34.90 32.68
C GLU A 1092 53.23 -35.58 31.83
N LYS A 1093 52.11 -35.96 32.46
CA LYS A 1093 50.99 -36.61 31.76
C LYS A 1093 50.34 -35.62 30.76
N PRO A 1094 50.20 -35.97 29.48
CA PRO A 1094 49.59 -35.08 28.50
C PRO A 1094 48.12 -34.82 28.79
N THR A 1095 47.71 -33.55 28.89
CA THR A 1095 46.31 -33.13 29.05
C THR A 1095 45.45 -33.41 27.80
N GLY A 1096 46.08 -33.82 26.69
CA GLY A 1096 45.49 -34.06 25.38
C GLY A 1096 44.88 -35.45 25.16
N GLY A 1097 45.18 -36.43 26.01
CA GLY A 1097 44.99 -37.85 25.75
C GLY A 1097 46.19 -38.47 25.01
N TRP A 1098 46.64 -39.65 25.41
CA TRP A 1098 47.86 -40.30 24.93
C TRP A 1098 47.57 -41.70 24.34
N PHE A 1099 48.25 -42.05 23.24
CA PHE A 1099 48.04 -43.32 22.51
C PHE A 1099 49.36 -44.01 22.24
N CYS A 1100 49.43 -45.31 22.53
CA CYS A 1100 50.67 -46.10 22.42
C CYS A 1100 51.10 -46.38 20.97
N ASP A 1101 50.15 -46.37 20.02
CA ASP A 1101 50.44 -46.52 18.60
C ASP A 1101 49.43 -45.76 17.71
N ASP A 1102 49.76 -45.65 16.42
CA ASP A 1102 48.93 -44.99 15.42
C ASP A 1102 47.58 -45.69 15.20
N GLU A 1103 47.45 -46.97 15.57
CA GLU A 1103 46.22 -47.72 15.40
C GLU A 1103 45.26 -47.50 16.58
N CYS A 1104 45.78 -47.40 17.79
CA CYS A 1104 45.09 -46.94 18.99
C CYS A 1104 44.61 -45.50 18.83
N LYS A 1105 45.45 -44.64 18.25
CA LYS A 1105 45.06 -43.27 17.87
C LYS A 1105 43.92 -43.26 16.85
N LYS A 1106 43.97 -44.12 15.82
CA LYS A 1106 42.87 -44.29 14.84
C LYS A 1106 41.60 -44.85 15.48
N ASN A 1107 41.71 -45.84 16.36
CA ASN A 1107 40.58 -46.47 17.05
C ASN A 1107 39.88 -45.51 18.03
N ALA A 1108 40.60 -44.53 18.56
CA ALA A 1108 40.05 -43.43 19.34
C ALA A 1108 39.46 -42.28 18.47
N GLY A 1109 39.38 -42.45 17.15
CA GLY A 1109 38.79 -41.49 16.23
C GLY A 1109 39.73 -40.35 15.78
N PHE A 1110 41.01 -40.38 16.14
CA PHE A 1110 42.01 -39.38 15.72
C PHE A 1110 42.65 -39.81 14.39
N ARG A 1111 42.98 -38.87 13.50
CA ARG A 1111 43.67 -39.23 12.24
C ARG A 1111 45.08 -39.72 12.54
N GLY A 1112 45.37 -41.00 12.26
CA GLY A 1112 46.74 -41.47 12.10
C GLY A 1112 47.36 -40.79 10.88
N GLY A 1113 48.50 -40.13 11.06
CA GLY A 1113 49.19 -39.46 9.97
C GLY A 1113 49.48 -40.50 8.88
N SER A 1114 49.00 -40.28 7.66
CA SER A 1114 49.55 -40.98 6.51
C SER A 1114 50.99 -40.49 6.38
N GLY A 1115 51.94 -41.25 6.91
CA GLY A 1115 53.35 -41.07 6.61
C GLY A 1115 53.50 -41.14 5.09
N ARG A 1116 53.63 -39.99 4.44
CA ARG A 1116 54.23 -39.96 3.11
C ARG A 1116 55.70 -40.29 3.37
N LYS A 1117 56.05 -41.57 3.12
CA LYS A 1117 57.43 -42.05 2.99
C LYS A 1117 58.26 -40.97 2.32
N ARG A 1118 59.20 -40.39 3.05
CA ARG A 1118 60.22 -39.49 2.50
C ARG A 1118 61.17 -40.38 1.71
N ARG A 1119 60.87 -40.63 0.42
CA ARG A 1119 61.79 -41.31 -0.49
C ARG A 1119 62.90 -40.31 -0.83
N ARG A 1120 64.05 -40.51 -0.22
CA ARG A 1120 65.34 -39.89 -0.53
C ARG A 1120 65.82 -40.34 -1.92
N ARG A 1121 66.62 -39.51 -2.60
CA ARG A 1121 67.33 -39.84 -3.83
C ARG A 1121 68.55 -38.91 -3.97
N GLY A 1122 69.70 -39.19 -3.33
CA GLY A 1122 70.88 -38.29 -3.31
C GLY A 1122 71.32 -37.73 -4.68
N GLU A 1123 72.24 -36.78 -4.83
CA GLU A 1123 73.37 -36.29 -4.02
C GLU A 1123 73.80 -34.92 -4.61
N LYS A 1124 74.27 -33.99 -3.76
CA LYS A 1124 75.51 -33.20 -3.95
C LYS A 1124 75.83 -32.40 -2.69
#